data_AF-A0A7J8A3P1-F1
#
_entry.id   AF-A0A7J8A3P1-F1
#
_cell.length_a   1.000
_cell.length_b   1.000
_cell.length_c   1.000
_cell.angle_alpha   90.00
_cell.angle_beta   90.00
_cell.angle_gamma   90.00
#
_symmetry.space_group_name_H-M   'P 1'
#
loop_
_entity.id
_entity.type
_entity.pdbx_description
1 polymer ?
#
loop_
_entity_poly.entity_id
_entity_poly.type
_entity_poly.pdbx_seq_one_letter_code
_entity_poly.pdbx_strand_id
1 'polypeptide(L)'
;MAPKPRGGKTPRGKKRKGKHGENKDLTLGSEEAEPVNMESMGHPEIYPLVLTTKTQEIFSCRIDEDLTDEQPYKLIKKQDILADFQNRAAVSDFYPVKKIIQEYPGDEILIVYDKDFEFGLNFYVIGTEEGKENYLNPPEAQEEQDEDIPEEIYDYKPPISKPWVSLGSEKEIEEESVTTSTEQITYMISRKRADFGAPIKFSDHNASSVKDAYIECTAYPDKNFVIKQLEKDVGMQVVPEIKEISTQTRWTYPRNATTQYYPREFLEKEKEIFGQSKSLADFLNNMSTSVEIALQQNEITNTFIDDWKILAEEEGTFGDKTDTHLKEYQSFTDLHNLMEKMVTCVSWHPNIYGLIAVSVAVRLSFEERVYFSGKLLLQPSLILFWSFSDPIHPQLMLESPDDIFCFKFCPSNPNIIAGGCINGQIILWDITAHASRIEHVKTGSSRSKKATLKPMFLLEPDDNKEAMYIRHCAVSSIENGHKKVITDIHWLSDTFEINRMGSVFENRSGICCQLVTCSADCTICFWDIRQQKGITIQSIEKKKEESIEIPNDVPSTFLHLDLSWKPLSKLRLSKGETSLDHCPVKLSMGKDHLIYKTQEKVLVQNIVVKTEEMNPYQNLESGLANLLRPIEDFCTKFFVGTEEGEVLYSDWKMERDPETGRLMTRKPLSLNTVHDGAIHTVQRSPFYNDIILTVGGWNLAIWKEGVMFGPLLQSCCAPKRYTSGHWSLTRPGVFYIGREDGYIDIWDLLEKTHEPAQSQNICITMITCIKPWTFTAKQQFIAVGDYYGTLHILEIPWTLSHPSTNEASSINHYFEREVKHLEYMEQRKKIREQERKEMALEREKKKVKPHQKGKDQLEADLKMDYESYLELEKTVLLSLGLIKATDTLSFVDMI
;
A
#
# COMPACT_ATOMS: atom_id res chain seq x y z
N MET A 1 63.53 0.20 54.56
CA MET A 1 64.70 1.03 54.23
C MET A 1 64.32 1.99 53.10
N ALA A 2 64.40 3.30 53.36
CA ALA A 2 64.41 4.34 52.33
C ALA A 2 65.67 4.16 51.43
N PRO A 3 65.76 4.69 50.18
CA PRO A 3 65.44 6.09 49.83
C PRO A 3 64.82 6.37 48.42
N LYS A 4 64.30 7.62 48.32
CA LYS A 4 63.88 8.40 47.15
C LYS A 4 65.11 8.95 46.33
N PRO A 5 64.99 9.94 45.41
CA PRO A 5 64.30 10.06 44.10
C PRO A 5 65.21 10.70 43.01
N ARG A 6 64.68 10.98 41.80
CA ARG A 6 64.94 12.17 40.91
C ARG A 6 64.10 11.99 39.62
N GLY A 7 63.09 12.81 39.30
CA GLY A 7 63.14 14.17 38.71
C GLY A 7 63.19 14.05 37.18
N GLY A 8 62.36 14.66 36.31
CA GLY A 8 61.27 15.63 36.34
C GLY A 8 61.11 16.21 34.91
N LYS A 9 59.88 16.65 34.57
CA LYS A 9 59.46 17.54 33.43
C LYS A 9 58.98 16.91 32.09
N THR A 10 57.66 16.77 31.97
CA THR A 10 56.81 17.09 30.78
C THR A 10 56.64 18.64 30.66
N PRO A 11 56.02 19.32 29.63
CA PRO A 11 54.85 18.87 28.83
C PRO A 11 54.59 19.53 27.43
N ARG A 12 53.55 19.04 26.70
CA ARG A 12 52.40 19.77 26.09
C ARG A 12 51.80 18.92 24.97
N GLY A 13 50.49 18.73 24.80
CA GLY A 13 49.26 19.12 25.52
C GLY A 13 48.23 17.98 25.38
N LYS A 14 47.37 17.63 26.36
CA LYS A 14 46.16 18.32 26.88
C LYS A 14 45.21 18.76 25.76
N LYS A 15 43.90 18.47 25.76
CA LYS A 15 42.91 17.85 26.68
C LYS A 15 41.62 17.67 25.81
N ARG A 16 40.81 16.60 25.92
CA ARG A 16 39.74 16.37 26.93
C ARG A 16 38.73 17.54 26.96
N LYS A 17 37.40 17.37 26.97
CA LYS A 17 36.60 16.50 27.86
C LYS A 17 35.10 16.85 27.71
N GLY A 18 34.25 15.89 28.08
CA GLY A 18 32.96 16.11 28.76
C GLY A 18 32.14 14.80 28.74
N LYS A 19 32.20 13.87 29.70
CA LYS A 19 31.72 13.87 31.11
C LYS A 19 30.20 14.12 31.19
N HIS A 20 29.38 13.41 31.95
CA HIS A 20 29.57 12.41 33.01
C HIS A 20 28.22 11.79 33.40
N GLY A 21 28.27 10.59 33.98
CA GLY A 21 27.31 9.98 34.91
C GLY A 21 27.62 8.49 35.00
N GLU A 22 28.65 8.06 35.75
CA GLU A 22 28.54 7.47 37.12
C GLU A 22 27.42 6.43 37.25
N ASN A 23 27.60 5.20 37.73
CA ASN A 23 28.72 4.44 38.27
C ASN A 23 28.24 2.98 38.34
N LYS A 24 29.06 2.01 37.93
CA LYS A 24 29.30 0.76 38.68
C LYS A 24 30.44 0.01 38.00
N ASP A 25 31.54 -0.11 38.74
CA ASP A 25 32.71 -0.90 38.43
C ASP A 25 32.34 -2.34 38.09
N LEU A 26 33.09 -2.99 37.20
CA LEU A 26 33.73 -4.28 37.47
C LEU A 26 34.76 -4.62 36.38
N THR A 27 35.85 -5.16 36.89
CA THR A 27 37.13 -5.53 36.28
C THR A 27 37.04 -6.63 35.22
N LEU A 28 37.91 -6.54 34.21
CA LEU A 28 38.26 -7.67 33.32
C LEU A 28 38.84 -8.83 34.14
N GLY A 29 38.08 -9.92 34.19
CA GLY A 29 38.52 -11.28 34.49
C GLY A 29 37.97 -12.21 33.42
N SER A 30 38.84 -13.00 32.81
CA SER A 30 38.50 -14.03 31.84
C SER A 30 37.80 -15.20 32.53
N GLU A 31 36.48 -15.31 32.37
CA GLU A 31 35.72 -16.53 32.65
C GLU A 31 35.31 -17.17 31.31
N GLU A 32 35.74 -18.41 31.11
CA GLU A 32 35.29 -19.25 30.00
C GLU A 32 33.81 -19.58 30.21
N ALA A 33 32.92 -18.99 29.40
CA ALA A 33 31.51 -19.35 29.41
C ALA A 33 31.32 -20.79 28.91
N GLU A 34 30.52 -21.59 29.63
CA GLU A 34 30.14 -22.94 29.22
C GLU A 34 29.25 -22.90 27.95
N PRO A 35 29.44 -23.83 27.00
CA PRO A 35 28.63 -23.89 25.79
C PRO A 35 27.18 -24.25 26.14
N VAL A 36 26.23 -23.44 25.68
CA VAL A 36 24.78 -23.67 25.88
C VAL A 36 24.33 -24.83 25.00
N ASN A 37 23.87 -25.94 25.61
CA ASN A 37 23.22 -27.05 24.93
C ASN A 37 21.69 -26.89 24.91
N MET A 38 21.02 -27.64 24.04
CA MET A 38 19.57 -27.61 23.88
C MET A 38 18.83 -28.60 24.81
N GLU A 39 19.36 -28.80 26.03
CA GLU A 39 18.73 -29.63 27.08
C GLU A 39 17.28 -29.20 27.38
N SER A 40 17.01 -27.90 27.39
CA SER A 40 15.66 -27.35 27.65
C SER A 40 14.62 -27.73 26.60
N MET A 41 15.05 -28.16 25.41
CA MET A 41 14.20 -28.63 24.31
C MET A 41 14.20 -30.15 24.13
N GLY A 42 14.84 -30.90 25.05
CA GLY A 42 14.89 -32.36 25.03
C GLY A 42 16.02 -32.97 24.19
N HIS A 43 16.95 -32.14 23.68
CA HIS A 43 18.09 -32.56 22.86
C HIS A 43 19.42 -32.14 23.51
N PRO A 44 19.91 -32.86 24.54
CA PRO A 44 21.19 -32.56 25.21
C PRO A 44 22.40 -32.66 24.27
N GLU A 45 22.30 -33.42 23.20
CA GLU A 45 23.36 -33.68 22.22
C GLU A 45 23.58 -32.56 21.19
N ILE A 46 22.68 -31.56 21.11
CA ILE A 46 22.70 -30.52 20.07
C ILE A 46 23.29 -29.21 20.61
N TYR A 47 24.29 -28.69 19.88
CA TYR A 47 24.97 -27.43 20.17
C TYR A 47 24.86 -26.45 18.99
N PRO A 48 24.12 -25.34 19.14
CA PRO A 48 23.99 -24.32 18.10
C PRO A 48 25.32 -23.60 17.80
N LEU A 49 25.56 -23.27 16.54
CA LEU A 49 26.78 -22.64 16.05
C LEU A 49 26.50 -21.63 14.91
N VAL A 50 27.26 -20.53 14.87
CA VAL A 50 27.26 -19.62 13.72
C VAL A 50 28.54 -19.83 12.91
N LEU A 51 28.43 -20.31 11.67
CA LEU A 51 29.56 -20.38 10.74
C LEU A 51 29.56 -19.16 9.81
N THR A 52 30.64 -18.37 9.83
CA THR A 52 30.82 -17.24 8.90
C THR A 52 31.18 -17.73 7.49
N THR A 53 30.96 -16.90 6.48
CA THR A 53 31.21 -17.25 5.05
C THR A 53 32.62 -17.77 4.80
N LYS A 54 33.64 -17.20 5.45
CA LYS A 54 35.03 -17.67 5.34
C LYS A 54 35.22 -19.07 5.91
N THR A 55 34.57 -19.38 7.04
CA THR A 55 34.64 -20.72 7.63
C THR A 55 33.85 -21.73 6.80
N GLN A 56 32.72 -21.32 6.21
CA GLN A 56 31.98 -22.15 5.26
C GLN A 56 32.80 -22.47 4.00
N GLU A 57 33.60 -21.54 3.49
CA GLU A 57 34.53 -21.77 2.37
C GLU A 57 35.64 -22.77 2.74
N ILE A 58 36.24 -22.63 3.93
CA ILE A 58 37.35 -23.48 4.40
C ILE A 58 36.92 -24.94 4.53
N PHE A 59 35.72 -25.18 5.08
CA PHE A 59 35.19 -26.53 5.28
C PHE A 59 34.27 -27.00 4.16
N SER A 60 34.13 -26.22 3.08
CA SER A 60 33.24 -26.45 1.93
C SER A 60 31.81 -26.82 2.35
N CYS A 61 31.22 -26.05 3.25
CA CYS A 61 29.83 -26.19 3.71
C CYS A 61 29.00 -24.96 3.35
N ARG A 62 29.16 -24.46 2.12
CA ARG A 62 28.40 -23.29 1.64
C ARG A 62 26.93 -23.66 1.45
N ILE A 63 26.07 -22.81 1.99
CA ILE A 63 24.62 -22.90 1.83
C ILE A 63 24.29 -22.73 0.33
N ASP A 64 23.39 -23.57 -0.20
CA ASP A 64 22.94 -23.62 -1.60
C ASP A 64 23.94 -24.14 -2.66
N GLU A 65 25.23 -24.34 -2.31
CA GLU A 65 26.24 -24.96 -3.20
C GLU A 65 26.67 -26.36 -2.72
N ASP A 66 27.14 -26.48 -1.47
CA ASP A 66 27.65 -27.74 -0.91
C ASP A 66 26.62 -28.45 -0.01
N LEU A 67 25.66 -27.68 0.53
CA LEU A 67 24.55 -28.17 1.35
C LEU A 67 23.24 -27.83 0.62
N THR A 68 22.47 -28.85 0.29
CA THR A 68 21.22 -28.73 -0.47
C THR A 68 20.03 -29.15 0.37
N ASP A 69 18.81 -28.79 -0.03
CA ASP A 69 17.57 -29.16 0.66
C ASP A 69 17.38 -30.69 0.82
N GLU A 70 18.00 -31.51 -0.04
CA GLU A 70 17.97 -32.98 0.04
C GLU A 70 19.06 -33.57 0.96
N GLN A 71 20.16 -32.84 1.20
CA GLN A 71 21.27 -33.24 2.08
C GLN A 71 21.70 -32.04 2.96
N PRO A 72 21.00 -31.79 4.09
CA PRO A 72 21.22 -30.61 4.92
C PRO A 72 22.42 -30.72 5.87
N TYR A 73 23.21 -31.79 5.79
CA TYR A 73 24.30 -32.06 6.74
C TYR A 73 25.64 -32.36 6.06
N LYS A 74 26.73 -32.11 6.79
CA LYS A 74 28.09 -32.44 6.36
C LYS A 74 28.93 -33.01 7.51
N LEU A 75 29.74 -34.02 7.19
CA LEU A 75 30.75 -34.58 8.08
C LEU A 75 32.08 -33.85 7.90
N ILE A 76 32.63 -33.34 9.00
CA ILE A 76 33.93 -32.66 9.03
C ILE A 76 34.88 -33.41 9.95
N LYS A 77 36.13 -33.61 9.50
CA LYS A 77 37.14 -34.27 10.34
C LYS A 77 37.53 -33.38 11.51
N LYS A 78 37.56 -33.97 12.70
CA LYS A 78 38.00 -33.33 13.95
C LYS A 78 39.39 -32.72 13.81
N GLN A 79 40.30 -33.39 13.08
CA GLN A 79 41.65 -32.89 12.83
C GLN A 79 41.67 -31.57 12.06
N ASP A 80 40.76 -31.37 11.10
CA ASP A 80 40.68 -30.13 10.32
C ASP A 80 40.18 -28.95 11.17
N ILE A 81 39.25 -29.22 12.10
CA ILE A 81 38.78 -28.22 13.07
C ILE A 81 39.86 -27.90 14.12
N LEU A 82 40.63 -28.90 14.57
CA LEU A 82 41.76 -28.69 15.47
C LEU A 82 42.90 -27.91 14.81
N ALA A 83 43.18 -28.16 13.53
CA ALA A 83 44.12 -27.38 12.75
C ALA A 83 43.64 -25.93 12.58
N ASP A 84 42.32 -25.73 12.44
CA ASP A 84 41.71 -24.41 12.40
C ASP A 84 41.87 -23.63 13.72
N PHE A 85 41.76 -24.31 14.87
CA PHE A 85 42.06 -23.70 16.17
C PHE A 85 43.54 -23.29 16.30
N GLN A 86 44.47 -24.06 15.73
CA GLN A 86 45.89 -23.71 15.74
C GLN A 86 46.19 -22.50 14.84
N ASN A 87 45.50 -22.39 13.70
CA ASN A 87 45.72 -21.32 12.72
C ASN A 87 45.00 -20.01 13.07
N ARG A 88 43.77 -20.08 13.61
CA ARG A 88 42.89 -18.92 13.84
C ARG A 88 42.57 -18.63 15.32
N ALA A 89 42.92 -19.52 16.25
CA ALA A 89 42.74 -19.37 17.70
C ALA A 89 41.34 -18.85 18.08
N ALA A 90 41.24 -17.70 18.76
CA ALA A 90 39.98 -17.10 19.21
C ALA A 90 39.11 -16.50 18.08
N VAL A 91 39.58 -16.56 16.82
CA VAL A 91 38.86 -16.07 15.63
C VAL A 91 38.19 -17.23 14.87
N SER A 92 38.38 -18.48 15.32
CA SER A 92 37.63 -19.62 14.76
C SER A 92 36.19 -19.60 15.26
N ASP A 93 35.24 -19.77 14.35
CA ASP A 93 33.81 -19.82 14.67
C ASP A 93 33.45 -21.04 15.55
N PHE A 94 34.29 -22.08 15.56
CA PHE A 94 34.15 -23.27 16.41
C PHE A 94 34.64 -23.06 17.86
N TYR A 95 35.18 -21.90 18.19
CA TYR A 95 35.75 -21.63 19.51
C TYR A 95 34.77 -21.81 20.68
N PRO A 96 33.47 -21.43 20.59
CA PRO A 96 32.50 -21.63 21.67
C PRO A 96 32.29 -23.11 22.03
N VAL A 97 32.39 -24.01 21.05
CA VAL A 97 32.21 -25.47 21.23
C VAL A 97 33.54 -26.23 21.34
N LYS A 98 34.66 -25.52 21.55
CA LYS A 98 36.02 -26.10 21.55
C LYS A 98 36.20 -27.24 22.55
N LYS A 99 35.66 -27.12 23.77
CA LYS A 99 35.77 -28.17 24.81
C LYS A 99 35.07 -29.45 24.35
N ILE A 100 33.86 -29.33 23.80
CA ILE A 100 33.07 -30.46 23.28
C ILE A 100 33.78 -31.12 22.10
N ILE A 101 34.32 -30.33 21.16
CA ILE A 101 35.06 -30.87 19.99
C ILE A 101 36.34 -31.61 20.42
N GLN A 102 37.02 -31.13 21.46
CA GLN A 102 38.21 -31.80 22.01
C GLN A 102 37.84 -33.12 22.71
N GLU A 103 36.74 -33.13 23.47
CA GLU A 103 36.22 -34.28 24.21
C GLU A 103 35.44 -35.28 23.32
N TYR A 104 35.03 -34.88 22.11
CA TYR A 104 34.30 -35.73 21.18
C TYR A 104 35.11 -37.00 20.83
N PRO A 105 34.56 -38.22 21.05
CA PRO A 105 35.32 -39.45 20.89
C PRO A 105 35.61 -39.82 19.42
N GLY A 106 34.78 -39.36 18.48
CA GLY A 106 34.90 -39.68 17.06
C GLY A 106 35.86 -38.79 16.25
N ASP A 107 36.29 -39.29 15.10
CA ASP A 107 37.18 -38.57 14.16
C ASP A 107 36.43 -37.59 13.24
N GLU A 108 35.12 -37.74 13.11
CA GLU A 108 34.26 -36.93 12.25
C GLU A 108 33.08 -36.38 13.03
N ILE A 109 32.89 -35.07 12.95
CA ILE A 109 31.82 -34.34 13.64
C ILE A 109 30.76 -33.98 12.61
N LEU A 110 29.49 -34.21 12.97
CA LEU A 110 28.34 -33.89 12.13
C LEU A 110 27.91 -32.44 12.35
N ILE A 111 27.87 -31.69 11.26
CA ILE A 111 27.33 -30.33 11.22
C ILE A 111 26.08 -30.35 10.36
N VAL A 112 24.99 -29.81 10.88
CA VAL A 112 23.71 -29.70 10.17
C VAL A 112 23.38 -28.23 9.96
N TYR A 113 22.92 -27.92 8.75
CA TYR A 113 22.36 -26.61 8.41
C TYR A 113 20.93 -26.51 8.92
N ASP A 114 20.69 -25.57 9.81
CA ASP A 114 19.37 -25.32 10.41
C ASP A 114 18.61 -24.30 9.57
N LYS A 115 17.90 -24.79 8.54
CA LYS A 115 17.11 -23.95 7.62
C LYS A 115 15.97 -23.22 8.34
N ASP A 116 15.33 -23.89 9.28
CA ASP A 116 14.12 -23.41 9.97
C ASP A 116 14.44 -22.68 11.28
N PHE A 117 15.73 -22.58 11.64
CA PHE A 117 16.21 -21.97 12.89
C PHE A 117 15.56 -22.60 14.12
N GLU A 118 15.35 -23.93 14.11
CA GLU A 118 14.77 -24.67 15.24
C GLU A 118 15.58 -24.48 16.53
N PHE A 119 16.91 -24.39 16.39
CA PHE A 119 17.85 -24.21 17.50
C PHE A 119 18.48 -22.80 17.52
N GLY A 120 17.95 -21.87 16.72
CA GLY A 120 18.19 -20.43 16.84
C GLY A 120 19.46 -19.86 16.20
N LEU A 121 20.39 -20.69 15.73
CA LEU A 121 21.60 -20.27 14.98
C LEU A 121 21.68 -21.02 13.64
N ASN A 122 22.45 -20.50 12.69
CA ASN A 122 22.46 -20.97 11.29
C ASN A 122 22.91 -22.43 11.11
N PHE A 123 23.70 -22.98 12.04
CA PHE A 123 24.16 -24.36 12.05
C PHE A 123 24.03 -24.94 13.46
N TYR A 124 24.01 -26.25 13.58
CA TYR A 124 24.27 -26.92 14.86
C TYR A 124 25.20 -28.11 14.69
N VAL A 125 25.89 -28.43 15.78
CA VAL A 125 26.83 -29.55 15.88
C VAL A 125 26.23 -30.58 16.82
N ILE A 126 26.31 -31.85 16.43
CA ILE A 126 25.96 -32.95 17.32
C ILE A 126 27.20 -33.36 18.11
N GLY A 127 27.16 -33.12 19.42
CA GLY A 127 28.31 -33.29 20.34
C GLY A 127 28.49 -34.68 20.91
N THR A 128 27.64 -35.65 20.55
CA THR A 128 27.78 -37.06 20.94
C THR A 128 27.85 -37.97 19.72
N GLU A 129 28.56 -39.09 19.86
CA GLU A 129 28.65 -40.10 18.79
C GLU A 129 27.29 -40.81 18.61
N GLU A 130 26.59 -41.07 19.71
CA GLU A 130 25.24 -41.64 19.74
C GLU A 130 24.22 -40.75 19.01
N GLY A 131 24.26 -39.43 19.23
CA GLY A 131 23.38 -38.48 18.55
C GLY A 131 23.65 -38.39 17.05
N LYS A 132 24.94 -38.45 16.65
CA LYS A 132 25.35 -38.47 15.24
C LYS A 132 24.81 -39.70 14.53
N GLU A 133 24.89 -40.87 15.17
CA GLU A 133 24.43 -42.13 14.58
C GLU A 133 22.90 -42.20 14.49
N ASN A 134 22.18 -41.72 15.52
CA ASN A 134 20.72 -41.59 15.50
C ASN A 134 20.20 -40.61 14.43
N TYR A 135 20.92 -39.52 14.15
CA TYR A 135 20.54 -38.56 13.12
C TYR A 135 20.74 -39.13 11.70
N LEU A 136 21.83 -39.88 11.46
CA LEU A 136 22.13 -40.45 10.14
C LEU A 136 21.26 -41.68 9.82
N ASN A 137 20.90 -42.46 10.84
CA ASN A 137 20.04 -43.62 10.73
C ASN A 137 18.86 -43.48 11.71
N PRO A 138 17.84 -42.66 11.37
CA PRO A 138 16.66 -42.57 12.20
C PRO A 138 16.00 -43.96 12.31
N PRO A 139 15.60 -44.41 13.51
CA PRO A 139 14.97 -45.72 13.66
C PRO A 139 13.64 -45.76 12.88
N GLU A 140 13.46 -46.77 12.03
CA GLU A 140 12.18 -47.05 11.36
C GLU A 140 11.12 -47.36 12.43
N ALA A 141 10.15 -46.46 12.60
CA ALA A 141 9.02 -46.67 13.51
C ALA A 141 8.09 -47.75 12.93
N GLN A 142 8.15 -48.96 13.50
CA GLN A 142 7.04 -49.90 13.42
C GLN A 142 6.01 -49.58 14.50
N GLU A 143 4.75 -49.67 14.10
CA GLU A 143 3.56 -49.49 14.92
C GLU A 143 3.59 -50.42 16.15
N GLU A 144 3.53 -49.84 17.35
CA GLU A 144 3.06 -50.55 18.55
C GLU A 144 1.73 -49.93 18.99
N GLN A 145 0.66 -50.71 18.86
CA GLN A 145 -0.36 -50.74 19.90
C GLN A 145 0.08 -51.81 20.90
N ASP A 146 0.37 -51.35 22.11
CA ASP A 146 0.42 -52.04 23.42
C ASP A 146 1.03 -53.46 23.51
N GLU A 147 2.14 -53.50 24.26
CA GLU A 147 2.69 -54.60 25.07
C GLU A 147 3.13 -55.93 24.39
N ASP A 148 4.28 -56.41 24.89
CA ASP A 148 4.87 -57.76 24.80
C ASP A 148 5.93 -58.09 23.72
N ILE A 149 7.14 -58.33 24.25
CA ILE A 149 8.37 -58.96 23.73
C ILE A 149 8.12 -60.48 23.45
N PRO A 150 8.96 -61.29 22.73
CA PRO A 150 9.86 -61.16 21.56
C PRO A 150 9.56 -62.21 20.43
N GLU A 151 10.26 -62.18 19.28
CA GLU A 151 11.13 -63.28 18.77
C GLU A 151 11.63 -63.09 17.31
N GLU A 152 12.92 -63.41 17.13
CA GLU A 152 13.81 -63.25 15.98
C GLU A 152 13.54 -64.21 14.80
N ILE A 153 13.87 -63.79 13.56
CA ILE A 153 14.44 -64.69 12.53
C ILE A 153 15.65 -64.02 11.86
N TYR A 154 16.77 -64.74 11.93
CA TYR A 154 18.14 -64.40 11.52
C TYR A 154 18.41 -64.81 10.06
N ASP A 155 18.88 -63.89 9.21
CA ASP A 155 19.45 -64.22 7.88
C ASP A 155 20.99 -64.11 7.90
N TYR A 156 21.67 -65.25 7.79
CA TYR A 156 23.12 -65.38 7.81
C TYR A 156 23.78 -64.98 6.48
N LYS A 157 24.75 -64.06 6.51
CA LYS A 157 25.68 -63.80 5.40
C LYS A 157 27.14 -63.97 5.85
N PRO A 158 27.93 -64.88 5.23
CA PRO A 158 29.31 -65.14 5.64
C PRO A 158 30.26 -63.99 5.26
N PRO A 159 31.26 -63.66 6.09
CA PRO A 159 32.19 -62.57 5.82
C PRO A 159 33.23 -62.92 4.75
N ILE A 160 33.54 -61.93 3.90
CA ILE A 160 34.54 -61.98 2.82
C ILE A 160 35.83 -61.32 3.32
N SER A 161 37.00 -61.89 2.96
CA SER A 161 38.33 -61.43 3.38
C SER A 161 38.60 -59.98 2.98
N LYS A 162 38.90 -59.12 3.95
CA LYS A 162 39.35 -57.75 3.71
C LYS A 162 40.86 -57.70 3.45
N PRO A 163 41.34 -56.78 2.59
CA PRO A 163 42.77 -56.56 2.35
C PRO A 163 43.47 -56.07 3.62
N TRP A 164 44.76 -56.40 3.73
CA TRP A 164 45.63 -56.02 4.85
C TRP A 164 45.61 -54.51 5.06
N VAL A 165 45.19 -54.07 6.25
CA VAL A 165 45.27 -52.66 6.68
C VAL A 165 46.48 -52.55 7.59
N SER A 166 47.47 -51.78 7.17
CA SER A 166 48.67 -51.56 7.95
C SER A 166 48.42 -50.57 9.09
N LEU A 167 48.86 -50.92 10.29
CA LEU A 167 48.65 -50.16 11.52
C LEU A 167 49.90 -49.35 11.91
N GLY A 168 50.59 -48.78 10.93
CA GLY A 168 51.61 -47.75 11.14
C GLY A 168 53.02 -48.24 11.48
N SER A 169 53.26 -49.55 11.57
CA SER A 169 54.60 -50.12 11.87
C SER A 169 55.60 -49.94 10.73
N GLU A 170 55.13 -49.73 9.50
CA GLU A 170 55.97 -49.64 8.30
C GLU A 170 56.75 -48.33 8.19
N LYS A 171 56.26 -47.26 8.82
CA LYS A 171 56.93 -45.96 8.79
C LYS A 171 58.17 -45.94 9.69
N GLU A 172 58.11 -46.62 10.83
CA GLU A 172 59.26 -46.83 11.72
C GLU A 172 60.28 -47.80 11.10
N ILE A 173 59.82 -48.81 10.35
CA ILE A 173 60.68 -49.75 9.62
C ILE A 173 61.41 -49.09 8.44
N GLU A 174 60.78 -48.13 7.74
CA GLU A 174 61.44 -47.35 6.68
C GLU A 174 62.41 -46.30 7.24
N GLU A 175 62.08 -45.64 8.36
CA GLU A 175 62.95 -44.64 9.00
C GLU A 175 64.19 -45.24 9.69
N GLU A 176 64.12 -46.50 10.15
CA GLU A 176 65.27 -47.26 10.70
C GLU A 176 66.08 -48.02 9.63
N SER A 177 65.66 -47.98 8.35
CA SER A 177 66.35 -48.68 7.28
C SER A 177 67.62 -47.93 6.82
N VAL A 178 68.79 -48.47 7.15
CA VAL A 178 70.09 -47.89 6.76
C VAL A 178 70.37 -48.17 5.28
N THR A 179 70.28 -47.16 4.42
CA THR A 179 70.73 -47.25 3.01
C THR A 179 72.19 -46.83 2.87
N THR A 180 73.05 -47.73 2.38
CA THR A 180 74.47 -47.47 2.16
C THR A 180 74.71 -46.64 0.89
N SER A 181 75.13 -45.37 1.02
CA SER A 181 75.60 -44.56 -0.12
C SER A 181 77.14 -44.58 -0.21
N THR A 182 77.72 -45.55 -0.90
CA THR A 182 79.03 -45.47 -1.58
C THR A 182 79.25 -46.77 -2.37
N GLU A 183 79.70 -46.67 -3.62
CA GLU A 183 80.04 -47.83 -4.46
C GLU A 183 81.23 -48.60 -3.86
N GLN A 184 81.07 -49.90 -3.60
CA GLN A 184 82.13 -50.76 -3.06
C GLN A 184 82.96 -51.40 -4.18
N ILE A 185 84.29 -51.30 -4.08
CA ILE A 185 85.23 -52.05 -4.93
C ILE A 185 85.64 -53.32 -4.19
N THR A 186 85.42 -54.48 -4.81
CA THR A 186 85.77 -55.79 -4.26
C THR A 186 87.12 -56.28 -4.81
N TYR A 187 88.04 -56.65 -3.93
CA TYR A 187 89.26 -57.41 -4.28
C TYR A 187 89.17 -58.84 -3.74
N MET A 188 89.47 -59.81 -4.60
CA MET A 188 89.54 -61.22 -4.23
C MET A 188 91.00 -61.69 -4.28
N ILE A 189 91.59 -61.94 -3.11
CA ILE A 189 92.92 -62.55 -2.99
C ILE A 189 92.70 -64.00 -2.53
N SER A 190 93.04 -64.97 -3.38
CA SER A 190 92.92 -66.39 -3.05
C SER A 190 94.30 -67.05 -3.11
N ARG A 191 94.56 -67.94 -2.14
CA ARG A 191 95.75 -68.80 -2.08
C ARG A 191 95.26 -70.25 -2.05
N LYS A 192 95.86 -71.12 -2.86
CA LYS A 192 95.45 -72.53 -2.96
C LYS A 192 95.57 -73.20 -1.59
N ARG A 193 94.53 -73.96 -1.19
CA ARG A 193 94.45 -74.60 0.14
C ARG A 193 95.60 -75.58 0.41
N ALA A 194 96.19 -76.17 -0.62
CA ALA A 194 97.38 -77.02 -0.49
C ALA A 194 98.60 -76.26 0.08
N ASP A 195 98.66 -74.94 -0.10
CA ASP A 195 99.80 -74.09 0.27
C ASP A 195 99.56 -73.33 1.59
N PHE A 196 98.48 -73.66 2.32
CA PHE A 196 98.21 -73.17 3.67
C PHE A 196 98.93 -74.05 4.70
N GLY A 197 99.82 -73.43 5.49
CA GLY A 197 100.61 -74.16 6.50
C GLY A 197 101.91 -74.79 5.98
N ALA A 198 102.29 -74.54 4.72
CA ALA A 198 103.58 -74.97 4.18
C ALA A 198 104.75 -74.18 4.84
N PRO A 199 105.86 -74.84 5.21
CA PRO A 199 106.98 -74.19 5.87
C PRO A 199 107.68 -73.19 4.94
N ILE A 200 107.68 -71.92 5.33
CA ILE A 200 108.31 -70.82 4.59
C ILE A 200 109.75 -70.67 5.09
N LYS A 201 110.71 -70.76 4.18
CA LYS A 201 112.12 -70.44 4.45
C LYS A 201 112.35 -68.98 4.11
N PHE A 202 112.65 -68.17 5.12
CA PHE A 202 113.05 -66.78 4.94
C PHE A 202 114.52 -66.72 4.54
N SER A 203 114.85 -65.90 3.55
CA SER A 203 116.21 -65.59 3.14
C SER A 203 116.39 -64.07 3.13
N ASP A 204 117.51 -63.60 3.67
CA ASP A 204 117.86 -62.19 3.62
C ASP A 204 118.26 -61.81 2.19
N HIS A 205 117.50 -60.91 1.59
CA HIS A 205 117.79 -60.35 0.28
C HIS A 205 118.41 -58.96 0.46
N ASN A 206 119.54 -58.73 -0.23
CA ASN A 206 120.19 -57.43 -0.25
C ASN A 206 119.33 -56.42 -1.03
N ALA A 207 119.13 -55.22 -0.47
CA ALA A 207 118.19 -54.18 -0.92
C ALA A 207 118.44 -53.62 -2.34
N SER A 208 119.49 -54.06 -3.01
CA SER A 208 119.86 -53.71 -4.39
C SER A 208 119.37 -54.71 -5.44
N SER A 209 118.82 -55.86 -5.03
CA SER A 209 118.43 -56.97 -5.93
C SER A 209 116.93 -57.05 -6.25
N VAL A 210 116.10 -56.15 -5.70
CA VAL A 210 114.65 -56.10 -5.92
C VAL A 210 114.23 -54.66 -6.22
N LYS A 211 113.42 -54.51 -7.28
CA LYS A 211 112.76 -53.24 -7.65
C LYS A 211 111.91 -52.74 -6.47
N ASP A 212 112.08 -51.47 -6.11
CA ASP A 212 111.33 -50.72 -5.08
C ASP A 212 111.70 -50.96 -3.60
N ALA A 213 112.87 -51.54 -3.31
CA ALA A 213 113.30 -51.81 -1.93
C ALA A 213 114.09 -50.68 -1.22
N TYR A 214 114.50 -49.61 -1.93
CA TYR A 214 115.13 -48.42 -1.31
C TYR A 214 114.98 -47.17 -2.21
N ILE A 215 114.45 -46.07 -1.65
CA ILE A 215 114.25 -44.78 -2.32
C ILE A 215 115.14 -43.73 -1.63
N GLU A 216 116.13 -43.21 -2.36
CA GLU A 216 116.95 -42.08 -1.94
C GLU A 216 116.58 -40.84 -2.77
N CYS A 217 115.92 -39.86 -2.14
CA CYS A 217 115.50 -38.61 -2.79
C CYS A 217 116.60 -37.55 -2.68
N THR A 218 117.42 -37.41 -3.72
CA THR A 218 118.29 -36.24 -3.89
C THR A 218 117.77 -35.36 -5.02
N ALA A 219 117.72 -34.05 -4.79
CA ALA A 219 117.15 -33.09 -5.71
C ALA A 219 118.02 -32.94 -6.96
N TYR A 220 117.44 -33.14 -8.15
CA TYR A 220 118.02 -32.70 -9.41
C TYR A 220 116.94 -32.14 -10.34
N PRO A 221 117.27 -31.10 -11.12
CA PRO A 221 116.31 -30.44 -11.99
C PRO A 221 116.18 -31.20 -13.31
N ASP A 222 114.97 -31.24 -13.88
CA ASP A 222 114.67 -30.67 -15.21
C ASP A 222 113.73 -31.50 -16.13
N LYS A 223 113.06 -30.72 -17.00
CA LYS A 223 112.40 -30.96 -18.29
C LYS A 223 110.88 -31.11 -18.36
N ASN A 224 110.18 -31.26 -17.25
CA ASN A 224 108.71 -31.27 -17.21
C ASN A 224 108.06 -29.93 -16.83
N PHE A 225 108.79 -28.81 -17.00
CA PHE A 225 108.22 -27.46 -16.98
C PHE A 225 107.31 -27.25 -18.20
N VAL A 226 106.13 -27.85 -18.17
CA VAL A 226 104.94 -27.31 -18.82
C VAL A 226 104.05 -26.85 -17.68
N ILE A 227 103.98 -25.53 -17.48
CA ILE A 227 103.14 -24.89 -16.47
C ILE A 227 101.70 -25.32 -16.76
N LYS A 228 101.18 -26.31 -16.04
CA LYS A 228 99.73 -26.50 -15.95
C LYS A 228 99.21 -25.43 -15.01
N GLN A 229 98.38 -24.54 -15.54
CA GLN A 229 97.62 -23.58 -14.75
C GLN A 229 96.71 -24.36 -13.79
N LEU A 230 97.13 -24.49 -12.53
CA LEU A 230 96.45 -25.30 -11.51
C LEU A 230 95.31 -24.56 -10.83
N GLU A 231 95.33 -23.22 -10.82
CA GLU A 231 94.24 -22.39 -10.34
C GLU A 231 93.93 -21.27 -11.33
N LYS A 232 92.64 -21.07 -11.56
CA LYS A 232 92.08 -20.01 -12.37
C LYS A 232 91.00 -19.34 -11.52
N ASP A 233 91.24 -18.11 -11.10
CA ASP A 233 90.18 -17.31 -10.47
C ASP A 233 89.12 -17.00 -11.52
N VAL A 234 87.95 -17.62 -11.35
CA VAL A 234 86.75 -17.36 -12.16
C VAL A 234 85.67 -16.86 -11.21
N GLY A 235 85.36 -15.57 -11.31
CA GLY A 235 84.18 -15.02 -10.66
C GLY A 235 82.92 -15.43 -11.41
N MET A 236 82.13 -16.34 -10.84
CA MET A 236 80.82 -16.70 -11.35
C MET A 236 79.76 -16.01 -10.50
N GLN A 237 79.12 -14.97 -11.04
CA GLN A 237 77.95 -14.36 -10.41
C GLN A 237 76.71 -15.00 -11.01
N VAL A 238 76.07 -15.89 -10.26
CA VAL A 238 74.76 -16.44 -10.63
C VAL A 238 73.71 -15.39 -10.31
N VAL A 239 73.12 -14.79 -11.35
CA VAL A 239 71.89 -14.01 -11.23
C VAL A 239 70.76 -14.92 -11.71
N PRO A 240 69.72 -15.20 -10.88
CA PRO A 240 68.58 -15.99 -11.35
C PRO A 240 67.90 -15.27 -12.52
N GLU A 241 67.49 -16.00 -13.57
CA GLU A 241 66.70 -15.41 -14.65
C GLU A 241 65.37 -14.92 -14.10
N ILE A 242 65.21 -13.59 -14.00
CA ILE A 242 63.98 -12.96 -13.55
C ILE A 242 63.05 -12.85 -14.77
N LYS A 243 61.88 -13.48 -14.70
CA LYS A 243 60.83 -13.33 -15.70
C LYS A 243 59.76 -12.39 -15.14
N GLU A 244 59.64 -11.20 -15.71
CA GLU A 244 58.55 -10.28 -15.36
C GLU A 244 57.24 -10.81 -15.96
N ILE A 245 56.26 -11.08 -15.09
CA ILE A 245 54.91 -11.48 -15.46
C ILE A 245 53.98 -10.41 -14.90
N SER A 246 53.24 -9.74 -15.78
CA SER A 246 52.19 -8.81 -15.40
C SER A 246 50.82 -9.46 -15.60
N THR A 247 49.99 -9.45 -14.57
CA THR A 247 48.57 -9.80 -14.65
C THR A 247 47.73 -8.57 -14.37
N GLN A 248 46.95 -8.14 -15.37
CA GLN A 248 45.95 -7.08 -15.22
C GLN A 248 44.57 -7.70 -15.35
N THR A 249 43.77 -7.67 -14.28
CA THR A 249 42.35 -8.01 -14.34
C THR A 249 41.62 -6.96 -15.18
N ARG A 250 40.78 -7.42 -16.11
CA ARG A 250 39.91 -6.52 -16.87
C ARG A 250 38.86 -5.97 -15.91
N TRP A 251 39.00 -4.70 -15.52
CA TRP A 251 37.98 -4.03 -14.72
C TRP A 251 36.74 -3.81 -15.58
N THR A 252 35.80 -4.75 -15.56
CA THR A 252 34.46 -4.54 -16.07
C THR A 252 33.66 -3.84 -15.00
N TYR A 253 33.21 -2.60 -15.25
CA TYR A 253 32.24 -1.96 -14.38
C TYR A 253 30.88 -2.65 -14.62
N PRO A 254 30.30 -3.36 -13.63
CA PRO A 254 28.95 -3.88 -13.80
C PRO A 254 28.01 -2.67 -13.96
N ARG A 255 27.33 -2.56 -15.10
CA ARG A 255 26.18 -1.66 -15.23
C ARG A 255 24.94 -2.46 -14.93
N ASN A 256 24.19 -2.01 -13.93
CA ASN A 256 22.85 -2.52 -13.69
C ASN A 256 22.03 -2.28 -14.96
N ALA A 257 21.59 -3.36 -15.61
CA ALA A 257 20.71 -3.33 -16.75
C ALA A 257 19.37 -3.90 -16.31
N THR A 258 18.33 -3.09 -16.34
CA THR A 258 16.96 -3.52 -16.08
C THR A 258 16.18 -3.52 -17.39
N THR A 259 15.51 -4.62 -17.68
CA THR A 259 14.59 -4.74 -18.81
C THR A 259 13.18 -4.83 -18.27
N GLN A 260 12.32 -3.90 -18.69
CA GLN A 260 10.89 -3.95 -18.43
C GLN A 260 10.17 -4.31 -19.73
N TYR A 261 9.26 -5.27 -19.66
CA TYR A 261 8.41 -5.64 -20.79
C TYR A 261 7.21 -4.72 -20.83
N TYR A 262 6.86 -4.25 -22.03
CA TYR A 262 5.66 -3.46 -22.28
C TYR A 262 4.81 -4.19 -23.33
N PRO A 263 3.48 -4.27 -23.17
CA PRO A 263 2.61 -4.87 -24.18
C PRO A 263 2.71 -4.09 -25.49
N ARG A 264 3.03 -4.76 -26.59
CA ARG A 264 3.11 -4.09 -27.89
C ARG A 264 1.71 -3.64 -28.33
N GLU A 265 1.49 -2.34 -28.39
CA GLU A 265 0.29 -1.76 -29.00
C GLU A 265 0.51 -1.51 -30.50
N PHE A 266 -0.48 -1.85 -31.31
CA PHE A 266 -0.46 -1.54 -32.74
C PHE A 266 -0.70 -0.05 -32.95
N LEU A 267 0.17 0.59 -33.74
CA LEU A 267 -0.03 1.96 -34.20
C LEU A 267 -1.30 2.05 -35.07
N GLU A 268 -1.98 3.19 -35.09
CA GLU A 268 -3.21 3.38 -35.91
C GLU A 268 -2.99 3.00 -37.38
N LYS A 269 -1.82 3.36 -37.93
CA LYS A 269 -1.43 2.99 -39.30
C LYS A 269 -1.27 1.48 -39.49
N GLU A 270 -0.73 0.77 -38.50
CA GLU A 270 -0.63 -0.69 -38.55
C GLU A 270 -2.02 -1.34 -38.46
N LYS A 271 -2.91 -0.81 -37.60
CA LYS A 271 -4.31 -1.28 -37.51
C LYS A 271 -5.05 -1.11 -38.82
N GLU A 272 -4.88 0.01 -39.51
CA GLU A 272 -5.47 0.25 -40.83
C GLU A 272 -4.93 -0.71 -41.90
N ILE A 273 -3.62 -0.96 -41.91
CA ILE A 273 -2.97 -1.91 -42.83
C ILE A 273 -3.48 -3.34 -42.59
N PHE A 274 -3.57 -3.78 -41.33
CA PHE A 274 -4.10 -5.09 -40.99
C PHE A 274 -5.61 -5.19 -41.27
N GLY A 275 -6.37 -4.14 -41.00
CA GLY A 275 -7.81 -4.07 -41.32
C GLY A 275 -8.11 -4.16 -42.82
N GLN A 276 -7.21 -3.63 -43.66
CA GLN A 276 -7.32 -3.73 -45.12
C GLN A 276 -6.73 -5.04 -45.70
N SER A 277 -6.17 -5.92 -44.85
CA SER A 277 -5.56 -7.15 -45.32
C SER A 277 -6.61 -8.17 -45.77
N LYS A 278 -6.47 -8.66 -47.02
CA LYS A 278 -7.40 -9.65 -47.59
C LYS A 278 -7.38 -10.97 -46.82
N SER A 279 -6.22 -11.38 -46.31
CA SER A 279 -6.11 -12.61 -45.49
C SER A 279 -6.94 -12.56 -44.21
N LEU A 280 -7.04 -11.39 -43.56
CA LEU A 280 -7.85 -11.23 -42.36
C LEU A 280 -9.34 -11.23 -42.72
N ALA A 281 -9.74 -10.55 -43.80
CA ALA A 281 -11.12 -10.55 -44.26
C ALA A 281 -11.61 -11.95 -44.66
N ASP A 282 -10.78 -12.71 -45.38
CA ASP A 282 -11.08 -14.10 -45.77
C ASP A 282 -11.18 -15.01 -44.54
N PHE A 283 -10.29 -14.84 -43.57
CA PHE A 283 -10.36 -15.56 -42.29
C PHE A 283 -11.64 -15.23 -41.51
N LEU A 284 -11.99 -13.95 -41.37
CA LEU A 284 -13.19 -13.51 -40.67
C LEU A 284 -14.47 -14.03 -41.34
N ASN A 285 -14.53 -14.03 -42.68
CA ASN A 285 -15.68 -14.57 -43.42
C ASN A 285 -15.81 -16.09 -43.27
N ASN A 286 -14.71 -16.83 -43.19
CA ASN A 286 -14.74 -18.28 -42.98
C ASN A 286 -15.10 -18.63 -41.52
N MET A 287 -14.58 -17.85 -40.56
CA MET A 287 -14.82 -18.08 -39.14
C MET A 287 -16.17 -17.56 -38.67
N SER A 288 -16.73 -16.51 -39.28
CA SER A 288 -18.01 -15.94 -38.88
C SER A 288 -19.13 -16.97 -38.91
N THR A 289 -19.21 -17.80 -39.95
CA THR A 289 -20.21 -18.88 -40.04
C THR A 289 -20.00 -19.94 -38.95
N SER A 290 -18.75 -20.31 -38.67
CA SER A 290 -18.43 -21.30 -37.63
C SER A 290 -18.76 -20.78 -36.22
N VAL A 291 -18.44 -19.50 -35.97
CA VAL A 291 -18.73 -18.82 -34.70
C VAL A 291 -20.24 -18.60 -34.54
N GLU A 292 -20.95 -18.22 -35.59
CA GLU A 292 -22.41 -18.04 -35.56
C GLU A 292 -23.12 -19.36 -35.21
N ILE A 293 -22.72 -20.47 -35.82
CA ILE A 293 -23.24 -21.80 -35.49
C ILE A 293 -22.96 -22.13 -34.02
N ALA A 294 -21.74 -21.89 -33.53
CA ALA A 294 -21.39 -22.15 -32.14
C ALA A 294 -22.17 -21.27 -31.15
N LEU A 295 -22.38 -19.98 -31.49
CA LEU A 295 -23.18 -19.05 -30.69
C LEU A 295 -24.64 -19.48 -30.66
N GLN A 296 -25.24 -19.83 -31.80
CA GLN A 296 -26.60 -20.35 -31.87
C GLN A 296 -26.73 -21.64 -31.06
N GLN A 297 -25.77 -22.56 -31.14
CA GLN A 297 -25.78 -23.78 -30.35
C GLN A 297 -25.72 -23.49 -28.84
N ASN A 298 -24.87 -22.56 -28.42
CA ASN A 298 -24.75 -22.14 -27.01
C ASN A 298 -26.02 -21.43 -26.50
N GLU A 299 -26.71 -20.67 -27.35
CA GLU A 299 -27.96 -19.98 -27.01
C GLU A 299 -29.15 -20.94 -26.95
N ILE A 300 -29.23 -21.91 -27.88
CA ILE A 300 -30.29 -22.92 -27.91
C ILE A 300 -30.21 -23.83 -26.69
N THR A 301 -29.02 -24.22 -26.25
CA THR A 301 -28.85 -25.07 -25.06
C THR A 301 -27.52 -24.79 -24.38
N ASN A 302 -27.58 -24.24 -23.18
CA ASN A 302 -26.38 -24.11 -22.34
C ASN A 302 -26.13 -25.44 -21.61
N THR A 303 -25.29 -26.29 -22.21
CA THR A 303 -24.96 -27.63 -21.70
C THR A 303 -24.15 -27.63 -20.40
N PHE A 304 -23.60 -26.47 -20.01
CA PHE A 304 -22.76 -26.32 -18.82
C PHE A 304 -23.48 -25.60 -17.68
N ILE A 305 -24.81 -25.47 -17.76
CA ILE A 305 -25.60 -25.05 -16.61
C ILE A 305 -25.53 -26.15 -15.56
N ASP A 306 -24.97 -25.81 -14.41
CA ASP A 306 -25.11 -26.59 -13.21
C ASP A 306 -26.40 -26.15 -12.50
N ASP A 307 -27.50 -26.84 -12.78
CA ASP A 307 -28.81 -26.56 -12.18
C ASP A 307 -28.74 -26.53 -10.65
N TRP A 308 -27.84 -27.34 -10.04
CA TRP A 308 -27.63 -27.38 -8.59
C TRP A 308 -26.96 -26.12 -8.07
N LYS A 309 -26.08 -25.50 -8.85
CA LYS A 309 -25.45 -24.23 -8.49
C LYS A 309 -26.43 -23.06 -8.58
N ILE A 310 -27.31 -23.06 -9.58
CA ILE A 310 -28.38 -22.06 -9.70
C ILE A 310 -29.40 -22.22 -8.56
N LEU A 311 -29.77 -23.46 -8.22
CA LEU A 311 -30.62 -23.76 -7.06
C LEU A 311 -29.95 -23.36 -5.74
N ALA A 312 -28.65 -23.62 -5.57
CA ALA A 312 -27.89 -23.23 -4.37
C ALA A 312 -27.71 -21.70 -4.24
N GLU A 313 -27.70 -20.96 -5.35
CA GLU A 313 -27.70 -19.48 -5.33
C GLU A 313 -29.06 -18.91 -4.90
N GLU A 314 -30.18 -19.57 -5.20
CA GLU A 314 -31.51 -19.20 -4.68
C GLU A 314 -31.76 -19.70 -3.23
N GLU A 315 -31.04 -20.73 -2.78
CA GLU A 315 -31.16 -21.32 -1.43
C GLU A 315 -30.23 -20.71 -0.36
N GLY A 316 -29.70 -19.51 -0.57
CA GLY A 316 -29.01 -18.74 0.48
C GLY A 316 -29.90 -18.34 1.66
N THR A 317 -31.19 -18.71 1.64
CA THR A 317 -32.22 -18.36 2.63
C THR A 317 -32.54 -19.46 3.63
N PHE A 318 -31.90 -20.63 3.56
CA PHE A 318 -32.24 -21.75 4.46
C PHE A 318 -31.01 -22.46 5.03
N GLY A 319 -30.44 -21.93 6.13
CA GLY A 319 -29.63 -22.77 7.03
C GLY A 319 -28.61 -22.05 7.89
N ASP A 320 -27.82 -21.15 7.32
CA ASP A 320 -26.89 -20.33 8.10
C ASP A 320 -27.54 -19.00 8.41
N LYS A 321 -27.49 -18.57 9.67
CA LYS A 321 -27.84 -17.20 10.05
C LYS A 321 -26.84 -16.27 9.36
N THR A 322 -27.07 -15.89 8.11
CA THR A 322 -26.26 -14.90 7.43
C THR A 322 -26.36 -13.62 8.25
N ASP A 323 -25.27 -13.24 8.91
CA ASP A 323 -25.25 -12.03 9.72
C ASP A 323 -25.60 -10.84 8.82
N THR A 324 -26.77 -10.25 9.05
CA THR A 324 -27.21 -9.02 8.37
C THR A 324 -26.55 -7.79 8.99
N HIS A 325 -25.93 -7.94 10.16
CA HIS A 325 -25.29 -6.88 10.90
C HIS A 325 -23.84 -6.64 10.45
N LEU A 326 -23.44 -5.36 10.46
CA LEU A 326 -22.04 -4.96 10.33
C LEU A 326 -21.26 -5.51 11.53
N LYS A 327 -20.17 -6.21 11.28
CA LYS A 327 -19.33 -6.77 12.35
C LYS A 327 -18.13 -5.87 12.60
N GLU A 328 -17.87 -5.50 13.84
CA GLU A 328 -16.65 -4.76 14.15
C GLU A 328 -15.42 -5.64 13.93
N TYR A 329 -14.54 -5.20 13.03
CA TYR A 329 -13.29 -5.87 12.72
C TYR A 329 -12.16 -5.34 13.62
N GLN A 330 -12.01 -4.02 13.66
CA GLN A 330 -10.95 -3.36 14.43
C GLN A 330 -11.29 -1.90 14.70
N SER A 331 -10.77 -1.34 15.78
CA SER A 331 -10.90 0.07 16.11
C SER A 331 -9.54 0.69 16.41
N PHE A 332 -9.31 1.91 15.93
CA PHE A 332 -8.07 2.66 16.13
C PHE A 332 -8.31 3.91 16.95
N THR A 333 -7.48 4.13 17.97
CA THR A 333 -7.52 5.31 18.84
C THR A 333 -6.09 5.80 19.11
N ASP A 334 -5.88 7.11 19.03
CA ASP A 334 -4.61 7.73 19.41
C ASP A 334 -4.56 7.83 20.95
N LEU A 335 -3.82 6.92 21.59
CA LEU A 335 -3.67 6.88 23.05
C LEU A 335 -2.61 7.86 23.57
N HIS A 336 -1.75 8.38 22.69
CA HIS A 336 -0.61 9.21 23.11
C HIS A 336 -0.98 10.66 23.36
N ASN A 337 -2.09 11.15 22.78
CA ASN A 337 -2.50 12.53 22.93
C ASN A 337 -3.59 12.70 24.00
N LEU A 338 -3.25 13.46 25.04
CA LEU A 338 -4.14 13.71 26.19
C LEU A 338 -5.27 14.71 25.90
N MET A 339 -5.26 15.37 24.73
CA MET A 339 -6.30 16.31 24.32
C MET A 339 -7.45 15.57 23.64
N GLU A 340 -8.67 15.94 24.00
CA GLU A 340 -9.89 15.40 23.38
C GLU A 340 -9.93 15.78 21.90
N LYS A 341 -9.71 14.79 21.05
CA LYS A 341 -9.61 14.92 19.61
C LYS A 341 -10.86 14.33 18.95
N MET A 342 -11.27 14.88 17.80
CA MET A 342 -12.34 14.34 16.96
C MET A 342 -11.80 13.92 15.61
N VAL A 343 -12.35 12.84 15.03
CA VAL A 343 -12.07 12.47 13.65
C VAL A 343 -12.83 13.43 12.73
N THR A 344 -12.13 14.12 11.83
CA THR A 344 -12.77 15.04 10.88
C THR A 344 -12.99 14.41 9.51
N CYS A 345 -12.02 13.66 9.03
CA CYS A 345 -12.06 13.02 7.72
C CYS A 345 -11.28 11.72 7.73
N VAL A 346 -11.71 10.78 6.90
CA VAL A 346 -11.09 9.47 6.72
C VAL A 346 -10.93 9.21 5.23
N SER A 347 -9.80 8.62 4.86
CA SER A 347 -9.59 8.13 3.51
C SER A 347 -8.74 6.86 3.52
N TRP A 348 -9.23 5.84 2.83
CA TRP A 348 -8.46 4.65 2.53
C TRP A 348 -7.33 4.97 1.55
N HIS A 349 -6.20 4.28 1.72
CA HIS A 349 -5.12 4.39 0.75
C HIS A 349 -5.52 3.66 -0.56
N PRO A 350 -5.36 4.27 -1.74
CA PRO A 350 -5.87 3.71 -2.99
C PRO A 350 -5.16 2.42 -3.45
N ASN A 351 -3.84 2.31 -3.24
CA ASN A 351 -3.06 1.16 -3.72
C ASN A 351 -2.74 0.12 -2.64
N ILE A 352 -2.46 0.56 -1.41
CA ILE A 352 -2.01 -0.29 -0.31
C ILE A 352 -3.22 -0.72 0.52
N TYR A 353 -3.63 -1.96 0.30
CA TYR A 353 -4.71 -2.57 1.08
C TYR A 353 -4.37 -2.65 2.58
N GLY A 354 -5.33 -2.29 3.45
CA GLY A 354 -5.20 -2.36 4.90
C GLY A 354 -4.54 -1.14 5.54
N LEU A 355 -4.33 -0.06 4.77
CA LEU A 355 -3.81 1.21 5.24
C LEU A 355 -4.90 2.29 5.14
N ILE A 356 -5.11 3.02 6.22
CA ILE A 356 -6.10 4.08 6.32
C ILE A 356 -5.50 5.34 6.92
N ALA A 357 -5.77 6.48 6.31
CA ALA A 357 -5.39 7.78 6.84
C ALA A 357 -6.59 8.44 7.51
N VAL A 358 -6.34 9.09 8.64
CA VAL A 358 -7.35 9.73 9.49
C VAL A 358 -6.85 11.12 9.86
N SER A 359 -7.63 12.16 9.53
CA SER A 359 -7.35 13.50 10.01
C SER A 359 -8.04 13.72 11.35
N VAL A 360 -7.30 14.31 12.28
CA VAL A 360 -7.76 14.50 13.64
C VAL A 360 -7.66 15.99 14.00
N ALA A 361 -8.73 16.54 14.55
CA ALA A 361 -8.79 17.93 14.99
C ALA A 361 -9.09 18.02 16.48
N VAL A 362 -8.68 19.12 17.11
CA VAL A 362 -8.97 19.37 18.52
C VAL A 362 -10.45 19.67 18.68
N ARG A 363 -11.09 18.99 19.64
CA ARG A 363 -12.48 19.23 19.99
C ARG A 363 -12.58 20.50 20.84
N LEU A 364 -12.98 21.60 20.22
CA LEU A 364 -13.24 22.87 20.89
C LEU A 364 -14.66 23.31 20.61
N SER A 365 -15.37 23.75 21.65
CA SER A 365 -16.61 24.51 21.48
C SER A 365 -16.33 25.84 20.77
N PHE A 366 -17.36 26.46 20.18
CA PHE A 366 -17.20 27.74 19.50
C PHE A 366 -16.64 28.83 20.42
N GLU A 367 -17.12 28.89 21.66
CA GLU A 367 -16.66 29.86 22.67
C GLU A 367 -15.19 29.65 23.04
N GLU A 368 -14.78 28.39 23.25
CA GLU A 368 -13.39 28.04 23.51
C GLU A 368 -12.50 28.39 22.31
N ARG A 369 -12.95 28.10 21.08
CA ARG A 369 -12.20 28.45 19.87
C ARG A 369 -12.02 29.97 19.74
N VAL A 370 -13.03 30.77 20.09
CA VAL A 370 -12.91 32.24 20.15
C VAL A 370 -11.93 32.67 21.24
N TYR A 371 -12.00 32.09 22.44
CA TYR A 371 -11.09 32.40 23.54
C TYR A 371 -9.63 32.04 23.23
N PHE A 372 -9.41 30.90 22.58
CA PHE A 372 -8.08 30.43 22.17
C PHE A 372 -7.58 31.07 20.87
N SER A 373 -8.42 31.76 20.10
CA SER A 373 -8.00 32.42 18.84
C SER A 373 -6.84 33.41 18.98
N GLY A 374 -6.65 33.99 20.17
CA GLY A 374 -5.53 34.90 20.48
C GLY A 374 -4.31 34.23 21.12
N LYS A 375 -4.37 32.92 21.44
CA LYS A 375 -3.24 32.13 21.95
C LYS A 375 -2.78 31.22 20.82
N LEU A 376 -1.49 31.22 20.48
CA LEU A 376 -0.95 30.18 19.60
C LEU A 376 -1.27 28.82 20.25
N LEU A 377 -2.14 28.03 19.62
CA LEU A 377 -2.30 26.63 19.96
C LEU A 377 -0.97 25.97 19.61
N LEU A 378 -0.18 25.67 20.63
CA LEU A 378 1.19 25.14 20.50
C LEU A 378 1.24 23.70 19.96
N GLN A 379 0.08 23.07 19.72
CA GLN A 379 0.00 21.69 19.25
C GLN A 379 -0.30 21.67 17.75
N PRO A 380 0.54 21.01 16.94
CA PRO A 380 0.27 20.83 15.52
C PRO A 380 -0.86 19.82 15.31
N SER A 381 -1.71 20.09 14.33
CA SER A 381 -2.77 19.16 13.90
C SER A 381 -2.17 18.06 13.02
N LEU A 382 -2.70 16.85 13.12
CA LEU A 382 -2.04 15.63 12.60
C LEU A 382 -2.97 14.81 11.71
N ILE A 383 -2.41 14.24 10.64
CA ILE A 383 -3.00 13.10 9.91
C ILE A 383 -2.28 11.83 10.35
N LEU A 384 -3.03 10.85 10.86
CA LEU A 384 -2.52 9.58 11.34
C LEU A 384 -2.73 8.49 10.29
N PHE A 385 -1.69 7.70 10.01
CA PHE A 385 -1.77 6.52 9.15
C PHE A 385 -1.85 5.27 10.01
N TRP A 386 -2.99 4.59 9.96
CA TRP A 386 -3.23 3.33 10.64
C TRP A 386 -3.14 2.17 9.66
N SER A 387 -2.57 1.06 10.13
CA SER A 387 -2.51 -0.18 9.37
C SER A 387 -3.16 -1.31 10.14
N PHE A 388 -3.82 -2.22 9.44
CA PHE A 388 -4.39 -3.43 10.06
C PHE A 388 -3.33 -4.31 10.74
N SER A 389 -2.06 -4.18 10.33
CA SER A 389 -0.95 -4.93 10.92
C SER A 389 -0.52 -4.42 12.30
N ASP A 390 -0.62 -3.12 12.56
CA ASP A 390 -0.30 -2.51 13.86
C ASP A 390 -1.43 -1.56 14.29
N PRO A 391 -2.35 -2.04 15.16
CA PRO A 391 -3.47 -1.23 15.60
C PRO A 391 -3.20 -0.28 16.74
N ILE A 392 -2.02 -0.38 17.36
CA ILE A 392 -1.70 0.40 18.55
C ILE A 392 -0.92 1.65 18.17
N HIS A 393 -0.06 1.56 17.14
CA HIS A 393 0.79 2.68 16.75
C HIS A 393 0.51 3.16 15.31
N PRO A 394 0.34 4.47 15.09
CA PRO A 394 0.26 5.02 13.75
C PRO A 394 1.61 4.88 13.04
N GLN A 395 1.61 4.44 11.78
CA GLN A 395 2.82 4.25 10.99
C GLN A 395 3.48 5.57 10.58
N LEU A 396 2.67 6.57 10.25
CA LEU A 396 3.10 7.91 9.84
C LEU A 396 2.18 8.96 10.44
N MET A 397 2.77 10.11 10.77
CA MET A 397 2.06 11.27 11.29
C MET A 397 2.41 12.49 10.44
N LEU A 398 1.44 13.03 9.69
CA LEU A 398 1.66 14.23 8.88
C LEU A 398 1.35 15.48 9.70
N GLU A 399 2.36 16.34 9.87
CA GLU A 399 2.25 17.60 10.60
C GLU A 399 1.62 18.68 9.73
N SER A 400 0.68 19.41 10.32
CA SER A 400 0.00 20.53 9.68
C SER A 400 -0.01 21.76 10.60
N PRO A 401 0.02 22.98 10.01
CA PRO A 401 0.00 24.23 10.76
C PRO A 401 -1.33 24.50 11.51
N ASP A 402 -2.45 23.93 11.04
CA ASP A 402 -3.78 24.17 11.62
C ASP A 402 -4.72 22.98 11.35
N ASP A 403 -5.87 22.91 12.04
CA ASP A 403 -6.81 21.79 12.00
C ASP A 403 -7.27 21.46 10.57
N ILE A 404 -7.11 20.19 10.19
CA ILE A 404 -7.50 19.66 8.87
C ILE A 404 -8.93 19.13 8.95
N PHE A 405 -9.80 19.63 8.07
CA PHE A 405 -11.21 19.19 7.99
C PHE A 405 -11.49 18.26 6.82
N CYS A 406 -10.67 18.30 5.79
CA CYS A 406 -10.78 17.40 4.65
C CYS A 406 -9.40 17.19 4.02
N PHE A 407 -9.16 15.97 3.52
CA PHE A 407 -7.98 15.67 2.73
C PHE A 407 -8.28 14.56 1.73
N LYS A 408 -7.47 14.49 0.66
CA LYS A 408 -7.59 13.48 -0.39
C LYS A 408 -6.22 13.09 -0.94
N PHE A 409 -6.02 11.80 -1.15
CA PHE A 409 -4.91 11.25 -1.93
C PHE A 409 -5.06 11.65 -3.40
N CYS A 410 -3.95 11.95 -4.06
CA CYS A 410 -3.92 12.16 -5.50
C CYS A 410 -4.18 10.83 -6.23
N PRO A 411 -5.16 10.74 -7.16
CA PRO A 411 -5.50 9.49 -7.85
C PRO A 411 -4.40 8.92 -8.75
N SER A 412 -3.56 9.79 -9.33
CA SER A 412 -2.44 9.39 -10.18
C SER A 412 -1.22 8.96 -9.36
N ASN A 413 -0.88 9.69 -8.30
CA ASN A 413 0.23 9.37 -7.39
C ASN A 413 -0.22 9.43 -5.92
N PRO A 414 -0.49 8.28 -5.28
CA PRO A 414 -0.93 8.23 -3.89
C PRO A 414 0.06 8.82 -2.87
N ASN A 415 1.33 9.03 -3.25
CA ASN A 415 2.31 9.65 -2.37
C ASN A 415 2.08 11.15 -2.17
N ILE A 416 1.19 11.77 -2.97
CA ILE A 416 0.85 13.18 -2.83
C ILE A 416 -0.53 13.30 -2.20
N ILE A 417 -0.60 14.11 -1.15
CA ILE A 417 -1.82 14.31 -0.37
C ILE A 417 -2.11 15.81 -0.34
N ALA A 418 -3.35 16.18 -0.64
CA ALA A 418 -3.84 17.55 -0.46
C ALA A 418 -4.82 17.60 0.71
N GLY A 419 -4.74 18.64 1.54
CA GLY A 419 -5.61 18.85 2.69
C GLY A 419 -6.02 20.30 2.86
N GLY A 420 -7.17 20.51 3.48
CA GLY A 420 -7.79 21.80 3.69
C GLY A 420 -7.92 22.11 5.18
N CYS A 421 -7.41 23.27 5.55
CA CYS A 421 -7.42 23.74 6.94
C CYS A 421 -8.64 24.59 7.28
N ILE A 422 -8.87 24.75 8.58
CA ILE A 422 -9.88 25.63 9.15
C ILE A 422 -9.66 27.12 8.83
N ASN A 423 -8.41 27.55 8.68
CA ASN A 423 -8.08 28.93 8.31
C ASN A 423 -8.25 29.25 6.82
N GLY A 424 -8.61 28.25 5.99
CA GLY A 424 -8.79 28.42 4.55
C GLY A 424 -7.54 28.21 3.69
N GLN A 425 -6.43 27.76 4.29
CA GLN A 425 -5.24 27.34 3.56
C GLN A 425 -5.34 25.89 3.07
N ILE A 426 -4.74 25.64 1.90
CA ILE A 426 -4.54 24.31 1.34
C ILE A 426 -3.09 23.92 1.56
N ILE A 427 -2.90 22.66 1.94
CA ILE A 427 -1.58 22.09 2.21
C ILE A 427 -1.35 20.89 1.30
N LEU A 428 -0.11 20.74 0.85
CA LEU A 428 0.38 19.55 0.16
C LEU A 428 1.41 18.81 1.01
N TRP A 429 1.30 17.49 1.07
CA TRP A 429 2.31 16.59 1.61
C TRP A 429 2.82 15.64 0.54
N ASP A 430 4.09 15.27 0.64
CA ASP A 430 4.76 14.29 -0.19
C ASP A 430 5.37 13.21 0.71
N ILE A 431 4.84 11.99 0.62
CA ILE A 431 5.29 10.83 1.39
C ILE A 431 6.22 9.91 0.58
N THR A 432 6.70 10.34 -0.60
CA THR A 432 7.51 9.50 -1.50
C THR A 432 8.77 8.95 -0.82
N ALA A 433 9.44 9.74 0.01
CA ALA A 433 10.63 9.31 0.76
C ALA A 433 10.34 8.17 1.76
N HIS A 434 9.09 8.05 2.21
CA HIS A 434 8.66 7.07 3.20
C HIS A 434 7.85 5.91 2.59
N ALA A 435 7.54 5.96 1.30
CA ALA A 435 6.68 4.98 0.62
C ALA A 435 7.19 3.54 0.76
N SER A 436 8.51 3.33 0.61
CA SER A 436 9.12 1.99 0.76
C SER A 436 8.84 1.37 2.14
N ARG A 437 8.85 2.16 3.22
CA ARG A 437 8.56 1.66 4.57
C ARG A 437 7.10 1.25 4.72
N ILE A 438 6.18 2.03 4.16
CA ILE A 438 4.74 1.72 4.19
C ILE A 438 4.47 0.39 3.46
N GLU A 439 5.17 0.14 2.35
CA GLU A 439 5.04 -1.09 1.56
C GLU A 439 5.69 -2.31 2.26
N HIS A 440 6.88 -2.15 2.83
CA HIS A 440 7.66 -3.24 3.42
C HIS A 440 7.08 -3.84 4.71
N VAL A 441 6.15 -3.15 5.39
CA VAL A 441 5.42 -3.74 6.54
C VAL A 441 4.64 -5.00 6.11
N LYS A 442 4.21 -5.10 4.85
CA LYS A 442 3.53 -6.29 4.32
C LYS A 442 4.44 -7.51 4.15
N THR A 443 5.73 -7.30 3.92
CA THR A 443 6.72 -8.38 3.76
C THR A 443 7.33 -8.85 5.09
N GLY A 444 6.97 -8.21 6.21
CA GLY A 444 7.35 -8.60 7.56
C GLY A 444 6.68 -9.87 8.08
N SER A 445 5.89 -10.59 7.27
CA SER A 445 5.51 -11.99 7.54
C SER A 445 6.68 -12.92 7.20
N SER A 446 7.83 -12.70 7.82
CA SER A 446 8.75 -13.78 8.08
C SER A 446 8.15 -14.57 9.25
N ARG A 447 7.93 -15.87 9.05
CA ARG A 447 7.47 -16.81 10.07
C ARG A 447 8.36 -16.70 11.31
N SER A 448 7.93 -15.97 12.33
CA SER A 448 8.57 -16.00 13.64
C SER A 448 7.57 -15.56 14.71
N LYS A 449 7.28 -16.51 15.60
CA LYS A 449 6.61 -16.42 16.90
C LYS A 449 5.09 -16.29 16.85
N LYS A 450 4.44 -17.42 17.16
CA LYS A 450 3.07 -17.47 17.71
C LYS A 450 2.93 -16.36 18.76
N ALA A 451 2.01 -15.42 18.53
CA ALA A 451 1.65 -14.42 19.50
C ALA A 451 0.99 -15.10 20.70
N THR A 452 1.77 -15.46 21.70
CA THR A 452 1.25 -15.71 23.04
C THR A 452 0.73 -14.37 23.54
N LEU A 453 -0.60 -14.30 23.75
CA LEU A 453 -1.28 -13.20 24.44
C LEU A 453 -0.62 -13.01 25.81
N LYS A 454 0.33 -12.06 25.91
CA LYS A 454 0.83 -11.60 27.20
C LYS A 454 -0.27 -10.75 27.86
N PRO A 455 -0.60 -11.00 29.14
CA PRO A 455 -1.55 -10.17 29.86
C PRO A 455 -1.03 -8.73 29.98
N MET A 456 -1.97 -7.79 29.89
CA MET A 456 -1.83 -6.34 29.69
C MET A 456 -0.96 -5.58 30.71
N PHE A 457 -0.39 -6.23 31.73
CA PHE A 457 0.21 -5.59 32.89
C PHE A 457 1.75 -5.60 32.94
N LEU A 458 2.43 -6.10 31.90
CA LEU A 458 3.88 -6.32 31.91
C LEU A 458 4.57 -5.96 30.58
N LEU A 459 4.18 -4.82 30.00
CA LEU A 459 4.93 -4.16 28.93
C LEU A 459 5.87 -3.13 29.59
N GLU A 460 7.14 -3.49 29.75
CA GLU A 460 8.18 -2.46 29.77
C GLU A 460 8.30 -1.89 28.34
N PRO A 461 8.41 -0.57 28.18
CA PRO A 461 8.48 0.05 26.86
C PRO A 461 9.83 -0.29 26.21
N ASP A 462 9.82 -1.10 25.16
CA ASP A 462 10.97 -1.21 24.28
C ASP A 462 11.20 0.15 23.61
N ASP A 463 12.31 0.81 23.96
CA ASP A 463 12.74 2.09 23.40
C ASP A 463 12.91 1.99 21.86
N ASN A 464 12.35 2.97 21.14
CA ASN A 464 12.56 3.33 19.72
C ASN A 464 11.65 2.69 18.63
N LYS A 465 10.32 2.81 18.78
CA LYS A 465 9.43 3.09 17.63
C LYS A 465 8.78 4.46 17.81
N GLU A 466 9.58 5.52 17.79
CA GLU A 466 9.02 6.87 17.73
C GLU A 466 8.24 7.04 16.43
N ALA A 467 6.95 7.38 16.55
CA ALA A 467 6.11 7.68 15.39
C ALA A 467 6.71 8.86 14.63
N MET A 468 6.96 8.67 13.33
CA MET A 468 7.72 9.62 12.53
C MET A 468 6.83 10.75 12.02
N TYR A 469 7.27 11.98 12.25
CA TYR A 469 6.57 13.20 11.83
C TYR A 469 7.06 13.64 10.44
N ILE A 470 6.13 13.83 9.51
CA ILE A 470 6.41 14.37 8.17
C ILE A 470 5.82 15.78 8.09
N ARG A 471 6.65 16.75 7.74
CA ARG A 471 6.20 18.13 7.53
C ARG A 471 5.59 18.31 6.14
N HIS A 472 4.70 19.30 6.03
CA HIS A 472 4.11 19.70 4.77
C HIS A 472 5.16 20.26 3.80
N CYS A 473 4.92 20.08 2.51
CA CYS A 473 5.83 20.50 1.43
C CYS A 473 5.50 21.91 0.93
N ALA A 474 4.22 22.28 0.92
CA ALA A 474 3.77 23.59 0.47
C ALA A 474 2.44 23.97 1.13
N VAL A 475 2.29 25.26 1.46
CA VAL A 475 1.04 25.86 1.95
C VAL A 475 0.59 26.98 1.02
N SER A 476 -0.72 27.12 0.81
CA SER A 476 -1.27 28.20 -0.01
C SER A 476 -1.16 29.58 0.62
N SER A 477 -1.17 30.61 -0.23
CA SER A 477 -1.20 32.02 0.21
C SER A 477 -2.48 32.35 1.00
N ILE A 478 -2.33 32.90 2.21
CA ILE A 478 -3.45 33.29 3.09
C ILE A 478 -4.30 34.40 2.47
N GLU A 479 -3.67 35.35 1.77
CA GLU A 479 -4.36 36.53 1.22
C GLU A 479 -5.26 36.17 0.03
N ASN A 480 -4.81 35.22 -0.80
CA ASN A 480 -5.44 34.90 -2.07
C ASN A 480 -6.28 33.62 -2.03
N GLY A 481 -6.16 32.82 -0.96
CA GLY A 481 -6.91 31.58 -0.77
C GLY A 481 -8.33 31.78 -0.25
N HIS A 482 -8.82 30.76 0.45
CA HIS A 482 -10.09 30.85 1.16
C HIS A 482 -9.92 31.62 2.48
N LYS A 483 -10.98 32.27 2.93
CA LYS A 483 -10.98 33.06 4.19
C LYS A 483 -11.59 32.32 5.38
N LYS A 484 -12.19 31.16 5.13
CA LYS A 484 -12.83 30.30 6.12
C LYS A 484 -12.45 28.85 5.86
N VAL A 485 -12.89 27.94 6.74
CA VAL A 485 -12.67 26.50 6.65
C VAL A 485 -12.94 25.95 5.25
N ILE A 486 -12.02 25.14 4.76
CA ILE A 486 -12.22 24.36 3.54
C ILE A 486 -12.95 23.07 3.94
N THR A 487 -14.14 22.89 3.40
CA THR A 487 -15.05 21.80 3.79
C THR A 487 -14.95 20.59 2.87
N ASP A 488 -14.44 20.76 1.64
CA ASP A 488 -14.27 19.68 0.67
C ASP A 488 -13.13 19.97 -0.30
N ILE A 489 -12.47 18.90 -0.75
CA ILE A 489 -11.39 18.91 -1.74
C ILE A 489 -11.60 17.77 -2.72
N HIS A 490 -11.44 18.06 -4.02
CA HIS A 490 -11.51 17.08 -5.10
C HIS A 490 -10.37 17.27 -6.09
N TRP A 491 -9.74 16.16 -6.48
CA TRP A 491 -8.77 16.15 -7.57
C TRP A 491 -9.49 16.09 -8.91
N LEU A 492 -9.07 16.89 -9.88
CA LEU A 492 -9.59 16.81 -11.25
C LEU A 492 -9.07 15.55 -11.96
N SER A 493 -9.75 15.14 -13.03
CA SER A 493 -9.35 13.98 -13.82
C SER A 493 -7.95 14.13 -14.39
N ASP A 494 -7.21 13.02 -14.50
CA ASP A 494 -5.98 12.96 -15.27
C ASP A 494 -6.24 13.03 -16.78
N THR A 495 -7.50 12.87 -17.22
CA THR A 495 -7.90 12.97 -18.64
C THR A 495 -8.07 14.39 -19.14
N PHE A 496 -8.35 15.37 -18.28
CA PHE A 496 -8.63 16.74 -18.69
C PHE A 496 -8.05 17.80 -17.75
N GLU A 497 -7.84 18.99 -18.27
CA GLU A 497 -7.43 20.17 -17.51
C GLU A 497 -8.33 21.37 -17.82
N ILE A 498 -8.42 22.30 -16.88
CA ILE A 498 -9.26 23.49 -16.96
C ILE A 498 -8.38 24.75 -17.05
N ASN A 499 -8.76 25.69 -17.91
CA ASN A 499 -8.13 27.02 -17.99
C ASN A 499 -8.88 28.05 -17.11
N ARG A 500 -8.32 29.26 -16.91
CA ARG A 500 -8.93 30.33 -16.09
C ARG A 500 -10.36 30.69 -16.48
N MET A 501 -10.77 30.48 -17.73
CA MET A 501 -12.14 30.73 -18.21
C MET A 501 -13.12 29.55 -17.96
N GLY A 502 -12.65 28.43 -17.41
CA GLY A 502 -13.47 27.23 -17.21
C GLY A 502 -13.63 26.35 -18.46
N SER A 503 -12.87 26.60 -19.53
CA SER A 503 -12.84 25.73 -20.72
C SER A 503 -11.97 24.50 -20.46
N VAL A 504 -12.42 23.34 -20.95
CA VAL A 504 -11.80 22.03 -20.72
C VAL A 504 -10.91 21.65 -21.91
N PHE A 505 -9.71 21.15 -21.60
CA PHE A 505 -8.71 20.69 -22.56
C PHE A 505 -8.28 19.26 -22.22
N GLU A 506 -7.85 18.49 -23.21
CA GLU A 506 -7.29 17.16 -23.00
C GLU A 506 -5.95 17.26 -22.27
N ASN A 507 -5.79 16.49 -21.19
CA ASN A 507 -4.57 16.51 -20.41
C ASN A 507 -3.51 15.56 -21.01
N ARG A 508 -2.50 16.14 -21.64
CA ARG A 508 -1.39 15.39 -22.25
C ARG A 508 -0.40 14.79 -21.25
N SER A 509 -0.38 15.28 -20.01
CA SER A 509 0.55 14.72 -19.01
C SER A 509 0.09 13.39 -18.44
N GLY A 510 -1.21 13.05 -18.57
CA GLY A 510 -1.79 11.83 -18.00
C GLY A 510 -1.72 11.77 -16.47
N ILE A 511 -1.54 12.92 -15.81
CA ILE A 511 -1.36 13.02 -14.36
C ILE A 511 -2.32 14.07 -13.80
N CYS A 512 -2.93 13.81 -12.64
CA CYS A 512 -3.74 14.79 -11.91
C CYS A 512 -2.89 15.98 -11.44
N CYS A 513 -3.14 17.17 -12.01
CA CYS A 513 -2.37 18.39 -11.72
C CYS A 513 -3.19 19.52 -11.09
N GLN A 514 -4.50 19.38 -11.10
CA GLN A 514 -5.42 20.41 -10.67
C GLN A 514 -6.37 19.87 -9.60
N LEU A 515 -6.76 20.74 -8.68
CA LEU A 515 -7.68 20.40 -7.60
C LEU A 515 -8.70 21.51 -7.39
N VAL A 516 -9.84 21.14 -6.82
CA VAL A 516 -10.98 22.02 -6.55
C VAL A 516 -11.26 21.99 -5.07
N THR A 517 -11.48 23.16 -4.49
CA THR A 517 -11.80 23.32 -3.07
C THR A 517 -13.06 24.15 -2.90
N CYS A 518 -13.88 23.83 -1.90
CA CYS A 518 -14.98 24.67 -1.47
C CYS A 518 -14.82 25.10 -0.01
N SER A 519 -15.36 26.27 0.30
CA SER A 519 -15.31 26.84 1.63
C SER A 519 -16.62 27.55 1.98
N ALA A 520 -16.89 27.63 3.27
CA ALA A 520 -17.95 28.44 3.85
C ALA A 520 -17.79 29.96 3.62
N ASP A 521 -16.72 30.40 2.92
CA ASP A 521 -16.52 31.77 2.46
C ASP A 521 -17.28 32.13 1.17
N CYS A 522 -18.23 31.27 0.75
CA CYS A 522 -19.08 31.42 -0.43
C CYS A 522 -18.35 31.23 -1.77
N THR A 523 -17.16 30.62 -1.75
CA THR A 523 -16.34 30.50 -2.95
C THR A 523 -15.86 29.08 -3.21
N ILE A 524 -15.73 28.75 -4.48
CA ILE A 524 -15.11 27.52 -4.97
C ILE A 524 -13.87 27.92 -5.76
N CYS A 525 -12.73 27.37 -5.42
CA CYS A 525 -11.46 27.71 -6.03
C CYS A 525 -10.87 26.51 -6.78
N PHE A 526 -10.39 26.76 -8.00
CA PHE A 526 -9.61 25.79 -8.76
C PHE A 526 -8.14 26.13 -8.60
N TRP A 527 -7.31 25.12 -8.36
CA TRP A 527 -5.88 25.26 -8.09
C TRP A 527 -5.08 24.41 -9.05
N ASP A 528 -3.88 24.88 -9.38
CA ASP A 528 -2.94 24.17 -10.25
C ASP A 528 -1.62 24.04 -9.50
N ILE A 529 -1.07 22.82 -9.43
CA ILE A 529 0.21 22.55 -8.73
C ILE A 529 1.42 22.87 -9.61
N ARG A 530 1.22 23.08 -10.92
CA ARG A 530 2.31 23.37 -11.86
C ARG A 530 2.85 24.78 -11.73
N GLN A 531 4.12 24.96 -12.06
CA GLN A 531 4.74 26.28 -12.06
C GLN A 531 4.16 27.16 -13.18
N GLN A 532 3.57 28.31 -12.81
CA GLN A 532 3.01 29.28 -13.75
C GLN A 532 4.13 30.23 -14.21
N LYS A 533 4.47 30.26 -15.51
CA LYS A 533 5.36 31.30 -16.07
C LYS A 533 4.64 32.65 -16.00
N GLY A 534 5.11 33.54 -15.12
CA GLY A 534 4.64 34.92 -15.10
C GLY A 534 5.00 35.62 -16.42
N ILE A 535 4.03 36.30 -17.03
CA ILE A 535 4.34 37.33 -18.04
C ILE A 535 4.98 38.49 -17.29
N THR A 536 6.30 38.46 -17.14
CA THR A 536 7.04 39.55 -16.53
C THR A 536 7.12 40.69 -17.54
N ILE A 537 6.24 41.69 -17.38
CA ILE A 537 6.53 43.04 -17.88
C ILE A 537 7.79 43.49 -17.15
N GLN A 538 8.82 43.85 -17.93
CA GLN A 538 10.10 44.31 -17.43
C GLN A 538 9.94 45.48 -16.45
N SER A 539 10.19 45.24 -15.18
CA SER A 539 10.76 46.26 -14.29
C SER A 539 11.98 45.65 -13.61
N ILE A 540 13.15 46.12 -14.05
CA ILE A 540 14.45 45.80 -13.47
C ILE A 540 14.50 46.49 -12.10
N GLU A 541 14.20 45.76 -11.04
CA GLU A 541 14.75 46.04 -9.72
C GLU A 541 15.29 44.74 -9.12
N LYS A 542 16.62 44.69 -9.00
CA LYS A 542 17.37 43.60 -8.38
C LYS A 542 16.93 43.44 -6.92
N LYS A 543 15.99 42.55 -6.64
CA LYS A 543 15.86 41.96 -5.31
C LYS A 543 16.83 40.79 -5.21
N LYS A 544 17.72 40.86 -4.22
CA LYS A 544 18.61 39.78 -3.81
C LYS A 544 17.76 38.52 -3.57
N GLU A 545 18.09 37.43 -4.25
CA GLU A 545 17.62 36.10 -3.88
C GLU A 545 18.30 35.75 -2.54
N GLU A 546 17.55 35.86 -1.45
CA GLU A 546 17.90 35.19 -0.20
C GLU A 546 17.67 33.69 -0.43
N SER A 547 18.76 32.92 -0.42
CA SER A 547 18.70 31.47 -0.43
C SER A 547 18.05 31.00 0.88
N ILE A 548 16.78 30.62 0.82
CA ILE A 548 16.08 30.02 1.96
C ILE A 548 16.71 28.65 2.21
N GLU A 549 17.38 28.48 3.35
CA GLU A 549 17.86 27.17 3.81
C GLU A 549 16.64 26.30 4.15
N ILE A 550 16.35 25.30 3.30
CA ILE A 550 15.25 24.35 3.52
C ILE A 550 15.67 23.41 4.66
N PRO A 551 14.87 23.23 5.73
CA PRO A 551 15.14 22.20 6.73
C PRO A 551 15.23 20.81 6.09
N ASN A 552 16.20 20.00 6.49
CA ASN A 552 16.47 18.67 5.90
C ASN A 552 15.28 17.70 5.91
N ASP A 553 14.28 17.95 6.76
CA ASP A 553 13.10 17.09 6.94
C ASP A 553 11.88 17.47 6.06
N VAL A 554 12.00 18.51 5.21
CA VAL A 554 10.90 18.98 4.34
C VAL A 554 11.17 18.61 2.87
N PRO A 555 10.28 17.85 2.20
CA PRO A 555 10.45 17.54 0.78
C PRO A 555 10.41 18.81 -0.10
N SER A 556 11.36 18.94 -1.03
CA SER A 556 11.51 20.11 -1.91
C SER A 556 10.62 20.09 -3.16
N THR A 557 9.72 19.11 -3.29
CA THR A 557 8.95 18.83 -4.52
C THR A 557 8.02 19.96 -4.97
N PHE A 558 7.48 20.76 -4.05
CA PHE A 558 6.54 21.84 -4.35
C PHE A 558 6.94 23.19 -3.76
N LEU A 559 8.23 23.42 -3.52
CA LEU A 559 8.73 24.64 -2.87
C LEU A 559 8.30 25.92 -3.61
N HIS A 560 8.12 25.88 -4.94
CA HIS A 560 7.65 27.03 -5.73
C HIS A 560 6.22 27.47 -5.41
N LEU A 561 5.43 26.61 -4.77
CA LEU A 561 4.07 26.92 -4.34
C LEU A 561 4.01 27.46 -2.92
N ASP A 562 5.03 27.21 -2.10
CA ASP A 562 4.95 27.50 -0.67
C ASP A 562 4.74 29.01 -0.43
N LEU A 563 3.70 29.32 0.36
CA LEU A 563 3.14 30.64 0.67
C LEU A 563 2.69 31.50 -0.54
N SER A 564 2.99 31.07 -1.76
CA SER A 564 2.75 31.83 -3.00
C SER A 564 1.70 31.20 -3.91
N TRP A 565 1.20 30.00 -3.58
CA TRP A 565 0.17 29.31 -4.32
C TRP A 565 -1.14 30.11 -4.34
N LYS A 566 -1.67 30.33 -5.54
CA LYS A 566 -2.88 31.13 -5.80
C LYS A 566 -3.87 30.30 -6.62
N PRO A 567 -5.17 30.51 -6.42
CA PRO A 567 -6.18 29.83 -7.22
C PRO A 567 -6.10 30.29 -8.69
N LEU A 568 -6.26 29.34 -9.60
CA LEU A 568 -6.33 29.56 -11.04
C LEU A 568 -7.62 30.31 -11.44
N SER A 569 -8.75 29.91 -10.85
CA SER A 569 -10.05 30.55 -11.01
C SER A 569 -10.83 30.46 -9.69
N LYS A 570 -11.64 31.49 -9.43
CA LYS A 570 -12.45 31.61 -8.22
C LYS A 570 -13.91 31.83 -8.62
N LEU A 571 -14.75 30.87 -8.28
CA LEU A 571 -16.18 30.84 -8.56
C LEU A 571 -16.95 31.32 -7.34
N ARG A 572 -17.81 32.33 -7.50
CA ARG A 572 -18.71 32.83 -6.45
C ARG A 572 -20.15 32.51 -6.86
N LEU A 573 -20.92 31.91 -5.96
CA LEU A 573 -22.30 31.50 -6.21
C LEU A 573 -23.25 32.54 -5.60
N SER A 574 -23.70 33.52 -6.38
CA SER A 574 -24.58 34.59 -5.89
C SER A 574 -26.06 34.21 -5.94
N LYS A 575 -26.83 34.56 -4.89
CA LYS A 575 -28.30 34.47 -4.90
C LYS A 575 -28.82 35.62 -5.73
N GLY A 576 -29.19 35.39 -7.00
CA GLY A 576 -29.49 36.45 -7.97
C GLY A 576 -30.52 37.54 -7.58
N GLU A 577 -31.24 37.39 -6.47
CA GLU A 577 -32.25 38.34 -5.95
C GLU A 577 -31.77 39.15 -4.73
N THR A 578 -30.70 38.74 -4.04
CA THR A 578 -30.17 39.42 -2.84
C THR A 578 -28.66 39.62 -2.96
N SER A 579 -28.08 40.54 -2.17
CA SER A 579 -26.62 40.68 -2.12
C SER A 579 -25.91 39.55 -1.35
N LEU A 580 -26.64 38.49 -0.99
CA LEU A 580 -26.13 37.34 -0.25
C LEU A 580 -25.68 36.25 -1.23
N ASP A 581 -24.60 35.55 -0.89
CA ASP A 581 -24.12 34.42 -1.67
C ASP A 581 -24.48 33.10 -1.00
N HIS A 582 -24.45 32.02 -1.77
CA HIS A 582 -24.55 30.66 -1.25
C HIS A 582 -23.23 30.23 -0.63
N CYS A 583 -23.27 29.62 0.56
CA CYS A 583 -22.11 29.01 1.23
C CYS A 583 -21.96 27.54 0.81
N PRO A 584 -21.06 27.17 -0.13
CA PRO A 584 -20.87 25.78 -0.53
C PRO A 584 -20.14 24.98 0.55
N VAL A 585 -20.63 23.78 0.85
CA VAL A 585 -20.04 22.86 1.85
C VAL A 585 -19.51 21.58 1.21
N LYS A 586 -20.21 21.04 0.19
CA LYS A 586 -19.80 19.81 -0.52
C LYS A 586 -19.99 19.93 -2.02
N LEU A 587 -19.13 19.26 -2.77
CA LEU A 587 -19.13 19.25 -4.23
C LEU A 587 -19.20 17.83 -4.77
N SER A 588 -19.85 17.65 -5.92
CA SER A 588 -19.79 16.42 -6.70
C SER A 588 -19.64 16.77 -8.18
N MET A 589 -18.53 16.35 -8.77
CA MET A 589 -18.17 16.62 -10.16
C MET A 589 -18.43 15.41 -11.07
N GLY A 590 -18.44 15.66 -12.38
CA GLY A 590 -18.55 14.59 -13.38
C GLY A 590 -17.32 13.68 -13.37
N LYS A 591 -17.56 12.36 -13.22
CA LYS A 591 -16.58 11.27 -13.14
C LYS A 591 -15.67 11.36 -11.91
N ASP A 592 -16.19 10.93 -10.76
CA ASP A 592 -15.34 10.59 -9.62
C ASP A 592 -14.41 9.43 -10.00
N HIS A 593 -13.11 9.65 -9.80
CA HIS A 593 -11.99 8.71 -10.05
C HIS A 593 -12.10 7.33 -9.39
N LEU A 594 -13.11 7.13 -8.54
CA LEU A 594 -13.15 6.02 -7.60
C LEU A 594 -13.55 4.68 -8.22
N ILE A 595 -14.04 4.60 -9.46
CA ILE A 595 -14.64 3.35 -9.97
C ILE A 595 -14.01 2.75 -11.23
N TYR A 596 -13.25 3.49 -12.05
CA TYR A 596 -12.67 2.85 -13.25
C TYR A 596 -11.45 1.94 -12.97
N LYS A 597 -10.91 1.87 -11.74
CA LYS A 597 -9.73 1.07 -11.43
C LYS A 597 -9.99 -0.39 -11.01
N THR A 598 -11.24 -0.82 -10.82
CA THR A 598 -11.53 -2.21 -10.37
C THR A 598 -11.74 -3.21 -11.52
N GLN A 599 -12.00 -2.75 -12.76
CA GLN A 599 -12.13 -3.65 -13.92
C GLN A 599 -11.02 -3.50 -14.98
N GLU A 600 -10.23 -2.42 -14.98
CA GLU A 600 -9.09 -2.23 -15.89
C GLU A 600 -7.75 -2.15 -15.15
N LYS A 601 -7.38 -3.20 -14.41
CA LYS A 601 -5.97 -3.37 -13.97
C LYS A 601 -5.04 -3.88 -15.09
N VAL A 602 -5.49 -3.87 -16.35
CA VAL A 602 -4.72 -4.40 -17.50
C VAL A 602 -4.29 -3.31 -18.50
N LEU A 603 -4.81 -2.07 -18.42
CA LEU A 603 -4.67 -1.11 -19.54
C LEU A 603 -4.10 0.28 -19.21
N VAL A 604 -3.68 0.58 -17.97
CA VAL A 604 -3.09 1.90 -17.65
C VAL A 604 -1.79 1.77 -16.85
N GLN A 605 -0.78 1.20 -17.49
CA GLN A 605 0.64 1.46 -17.19
C GLN A 605 1.34 2.16 -18.37
N ASN A 606 0.54 2.89 -19.16
CA ASN A 606 1.00 3.49 -20.38
C ASN A 606 1.40 4.95 -20.13
N ILE A 607 2.65 5.25 -20.49
CA ILE A 607 3.35 6.53 -20.39
C ILE A 607 4.02 6.80 -19.03
N VAL A 608 4.99 5.96 -18.66
CA VAL A 608 6.19 6.44 -17.95
C VAL A 608 7.35 6.36 -18.94
N VAL A 609 7.54 7.45 -19.69
CA VAL A 609 8.78 7.69 -20.43
C VAL A 609 9.88 7.92 -19.40
N LYS A 610 10.95 7.12 -19.52
CA LYS A 610 12.19 7.22 -18.74
C LYS A 610 12.62 8.69 -18.55
N THR A 611 12.49 9.17 -17.33
CA THR A 611 13.33 10.23 -16.78
C THR A 611 13.87 9.67 -15.47
N GLU A 612 15.19 9.57 -15.35
CA GLU A 612 15.95 9.15 -14.17
C GLU A 612 15.34 9.74 -12.90
N GLU A 613 15.09 8.94 -11.84
CA GLU A 613 14.82 9.32 -10.44
C GLU A 613 14.39 10.77 -10.16
N MET A 614 13.43 11.28 -10.93
CA MET A 614 12.89 12.64 -10.80
C MET A 614 11.40 12.47 -10.57
N ASN A 615 10.91 13.06 -9.48
CA ASN A 615 9.50 13.07 -9.17
C ASN A 615 8.75 13.65 -10.39
N PRO A 616 7.69 12.99 -10.90
CA PRO A 616 7.01 13.40 -12.13
C PRO A 616 6.40 14.82 -12.04
N TYR A 617 6.28 15.35 -10.82
CA TYR A 617 5.78 16.68 -10.52
C TYR A 617 6.86 17.78 -10.45
N GLN A 618 8.16 17.45 -10.43
CA GLN A 618 9.25 18.44 -10.31
C GLN A 618 9.48 19.27 -11.59
N ASN A 619 9.20 18.72 -12.77
CA ASN A 619 9.47 19.37 -14.07
C ASN A 619 8.19 19.73 -14.85
N LEU A 620 7.06 19.90 -14.17
CA LEU A 620 5.76 20.06 -14.83
C LEU A 620 5.47 21.53 -15.18
N GLU A 621 5.69 21.92 -16.44
CA GLU A 621 5.41 23.28 -16.92
C GLU A 621 3.90 23.50 -17.20
N SER A 622 3.35 24.64 -16.75
CA SER A 622 2.02 25.09 -17.16
C SER A 622 2.13 25.97 -18.42
N GLY A 623 1.34 25.69 -19.46
CA GLY A 623 1.32 26.57 -20.65
C GLY A 623 0.87 25.98 -21.99
N LEU A 624 0.60 24.68 -22.11
CA LEU A 624 0.23 24.07 -23.41
C LEU A 624 -1.27 24.21 -23.76
N ALA A 625 -2.13 24.60 -22.81
CA ALA A 625 -3.57 24.78 -23.05
C ALA A 625 -3.89 25.80 -24.16
N ASN A 626 -3.02 26.78 -24.41
CA ASN A 626 -3.22 27.79 -25.45
C ASN A 626 -2.99 27.27 -26.89
N LEU A 627 -2.43 26.06 -27.05
CA LEU A 627 -2.19 25.42 -28.36
C LEU A 627 -3.25 24.36 -28.70
N LEU A 628 -4.17 24.07 -27.77
CA LEU A 628 -5.15 23.00 -27.88
C LEU A 628 -6.55 23.55 -28.18
N ARG A 629 -7.36 22.78 -28.92
CA ARG A 629 -8.78 23.10 -29.10
C ARG A 629 -9.56 22.65 -27.86
N PRO A 630 -10.47 23.47 -27.31
CA PRO A 630 -11.34 23.06 -26.21
C PRO A 630 -12.21 21.86 -26.59
N ILE A 631 -12.49 20.98 -25.63
CA ILE A 631 -13.46 19.90 -25.79
C ILE A 631 -14.86 20.49 -25.58
N GLU A 632 -15.65 20.61 -26.63
CA GLU A 632 -16.97 21.27 -26.58
C GLU A 632 -18.06 20.39 -25.96
N ASP A 633 -17.98 19.06 -26.12
CA ASP A 633 -19.00 18.09 -25.64
C ASP A 633 -18.79 17.61 -24.19
N PHE A 634 -17.92 18.27 -23.41
CA PHE A 634 -17.66 17.87 -22.03
C PHE A 634 -18.73 18.40 -21.05
N CYS A 635 -19.24 17.56 -20.14
CA CYS A 635 -20.17 18.02 -19.12
C CYS A 635 -19.44 18.83 -18.04
N THR A 636 -19.61 20.16 -18.08
CA THR A 636 -19.03 21.11 -17.11
C THR A 636 -19.95 21.39 -15.91
N LYS A 637 -21.01 20.59 -15.77
CA LYS A 637 -22.03 20.78 -14.73
C LYS A 637 -21.69 19.94 -13.51
N PHE A 638 -22.01 20.47 -12.34
CA PHE A 638 -21.69 19.85 -11.06
C PHE A 638 -22.74 20.21 -10.01
N PHE A 639 -22.82 19.38 -8.97
CA PHE A 639 -23.72 19.58 -7.84
C PHE A 639 -22.97 20.21 -6.67
N VAL A 640 -23.63 21.14 -5.99
CA VAL A 640 -23.12 21.82 -4.80
C VAL A 640 -24.16 21.74 -3.71
N GLY A 641 -23.76 21.25 -2.55
CA GLY A 641 -24.56 21.33 -1.33
C GLY A 641 -24.16 22.56 -0.52
N THR A 642 -25.13 23.34 -0.05
CA THR A 642 -24.88 24.54 0.76
C THR A 642 -25.06 24.29 2.26
N GLU A 643 -24.55 25.21 3.07
CA GLU A 643 -24.72 25.22 4.52
C GLU A 643 -26.18 25.46 4.94
N GLU A 644 -26.97 26.11 4.10
CA GLU A 644 -28.38 26.42 4.36
C GLU A 644 -29.35 25.28 4.00
N GLY A 645 -28.84 24.18 3.42
CA GLY A 645 -29.68 23.04 2.99
C GLY A 645 -30.17 23.12 1.54
N GLU A 646 -29.61 24.02 0.75
CA GLU A 646 -29.93 24.17 -0.67
C GLU A 646 -29.02 23.28 -1.52
N VAL A 647 -29.60 22.57 -2.48
CA VAL A 647 -28.87 21.83 -3.51
C VAL A 647 -28.86 22.68 -4.78
N LEU A 648 -27.66 23.01 -5.25
CA LEU A 648 -27.43 23.76 -6.47
C LEU A 648 -26.91 22.82 -7.56
N TYR A 649 -27.46 22.97 -8.77
CA TYR A 649 -26.87 22.41 -9.97
C TYR A 649 -26.33 23.55 -10.81
N SER A 650 -25.01 23.61 -11.01
CA SER A 650 -24.35 24.75 -11.64
C SER A 650 -23.30 24.32 -12.66
N ASP A 651 -22.85 25.27 -13.47
CA ASP A 651 -21.82 25.13 -14.49
C ASP A 651 -20.60 25.97 -14.07
N TRP A 652 -19.39 25.39 -14.09
CA TRP A 652 -18.18 26.12 -13.68
C TRP A 652 -17.63 27.02 -14.80
N LYS A 653 -18.16 26.91 -16.02
CA LYS A 653 -17.75 27.76 -17.14
C LYS A 653 -18.12 29.21 -16.87
N MET A 654 -17.12 30.09 -16.94
CA MET A 654 -17.31 31.52 -16.70
C MET A 654 -17.72 32.23 -17.99
N GLU A 655 -18.67 33.16 -17.92
CA GLU A 655 -19.06 34.03 -19.03
C GLU A 655 -18.44 35.41 -18.88
N ARG A 656 -18.11 36.06 -19.99
CA ARG A 656 -17.72 37.46 -19.98
C ARG A 656 -18.99 38.30 -19.97
N ASP A 657 -19.14 39.12 -18.94
CA ASP A 657 -20.20 40.11 -18.89
C ASP A 657 -20.04 41.10 -20.06
N PRO A 658 -21.04 41.26 -20.94
CA PRO A 658 -20.96 42.13 -22.10
C PRO A 658 -20.76 43.62 -21.74
N GLU A 659 -21.16 44.06 -20.54
CA GLU A 659 -21.00 45.46 -20.12
C GLU A 659 -19.67 45.74 -19.41
N THR A 660 -19.24 44.87 -18.50
CA THR A 660 -18.04 45.11 -17.67
C THR A 660 -16.79 44.39 -18.15
N GLY A 661 -16.92 43.44 -19.08
CA GLY A 661 -15.83 42.57 -19.53
C GLY A 661 -15.26 41.65 -18.44
N ARG A 662 -15.81 41.67 -17.22
CA ARG A 662 -15.41 40.79 -16.13
C ARG A 662 -15.94 39.38 -16.36
N LEU A 663 -15.15 38.40 -15.96
CA LEU A 663 -15.58 37.00 -15.93
C LEU A 663 -16.56 36.84 -14.76
N MET A 664 -17.80 36.50 -15.07
CA MET A 664 -18.84 36.19 -14.10
C MET A 664 -19.25 34.73 -14.18
N THR A 665 -19.78 34.24 -13.07
CA THR A 665 -20.32 32.90 -12.94
C THR A 665 -21.72 32.86 -13.53
N ARG A 666 -22.07 31.74 -14.18
CA ARG A 666 -23.45 31.52 -14.62
C ARG A 666 -24.34 31.38 -13.39
N LYS A 667 -25.58 31.87 -13.50
CA LYS A 667 -26.61 31.58 -12.49
C LYS A 667 -26.80 30.05 -12.41
N PRO A 668 -27.01 29.49 -11.21
CA PRO A 668 -27.27 28.05 -11.07
C PRO A 668 -28.46 27.65 -11.94
N LEU A 669 -28.35 26.50 -12.60
CA LEU A 669 -29.37 25.93 -13.48
C LEU A 669 -30.61 25.49 -12.69
N SER A 670 -30.40 24.94 -11.49
CA SER A 670 -31.46 24.66 -10.53
C SER A 670 -31.02 24.96 -9.11
N LEU A 671 -31.99 25.37 -8.29
CA LEU A 671 -31.86 25.65 -6.87
C LEU A 671 -33.05 25.00 -6.18
N ASN A 672 -32.77 24.05 -5.29
CA ASN A 672 -33.80 23.32 -4.57
C ASN A 672 -33.49 23.29 -3.08
N THR A 673 -34.38 23.87 -2.26
CA THR A 673 -34.33 23.83 -0.80
C THR A 673 -35.00 22.54 -0.30
N VAL A 674 -34.22 21.47 -0.12
CA VAL A 674 -34.74 20.15 0.29
C VAL A 674 -34.33 19.79 1.71
N HIS A 675 -33.13 20.17 2.11
CA HIS A 675 -32.60 19.89 3.43
C HIS A 675 -32.90 21.04 4.39
N ASP A 676 -33.06 20.72 5.66
CA ASP A 676 -33.36 21.65 6.76
C ASP A 676 -32.11 22.02 7.58
N GLY A 677 -30.93 21.81 7.01
CA GLY A 677 -29.63 22.13 7.60
C GLY A 677 -28.48 21.89 6.62
N ALA A 678 -27.25 22.05 7.12
CA ALA A 678 -26.05 21.91 6.30
C ALA A 678 -25.96 20.54 5.61
N ILE A 679 -25.62 20.56 4.33
CA ILE A 679 -25.44 19.34 3.54
C ILE A 679 -24.04 18.79 3.81
N HIS A 680 -24.00 17.59 4.39
CA HIS A 680 -22.76 16.92 4.76
C HIS A 680 -22.23 16.00 3.66
N THR A 681 -23.09 15.53 2.76
CA THR A 681 -22.71 14.63 1.66
C THR A 681 -23.42 15.05 0.38
N VAL A 682 -22.64 15.15 -0.70
CA VAL A 682 -23.12 15.20 -2.08
C VAL A 682 -22.26 14.21 -2.84
N GLN A 683 -22.83 13.09 -3.27
CA GLN A 683 -22.06 12.01 -3.88
C GLN A 683 -22.76 11.42 -5.10
N ARG A 684 -22.02 11.30 -6.19
CA ARG A 684 -22.48 10.63 -7.41
C ARG A 684 -22.50 9.12 -7.22
N SER A 685 -23.48 8.43 -7.80
CA SER A 685 -23.55 6.97 -7.72
C SER A 685 -22.33 6.34 -8.40
N PRO A 686 -21.71 5.32 -7.79
CA PRO A 686 -20.65 4.54 -8.41
C PRO A 686 -21.04 3.84 -9.71
N PHE A 687 -22.33 3.53 -9.87
CA PHE A 687 -22.86 2.72 -10.97
C PHE A 687 -23.56 3.54 -12.04
N TYR A 688 -24.21 4.64 -11.62
CA TYR A 688 -24.95 5.52 -12.52
C TYR A 688 -24.27 6.87 -12.58
N ASN A 689 -23.87 7.26 -13.79
CA ASN A 689 -23.31 8.58 -13.97
C ASN A 689 -24.37 9.64 -13.63
N ASP A 690 -25.63 9.49 -13.97
CA ASP A 690 -26.62 10.57 -13.78
C ASP A 690 -27.25 10.64 -12.38
N ILE A 691 -26.92 9.78 -11.41
CA ILE A 691 -27.59 9.76 -10.09
C ILE A 691 -26.70 10.35 -8.99
N ILE A 692 -27.30 11.18 -8.12
CA ILE A 692 -26.61 11.89 -7.03
C ILE A 692 -27.38 11.71 -5.73
N LEU A 693 -26.68 11.38 -4.65
CA LEU A 693 -27.20 11.35 -3.28
C LEU A 693 -26.80 12.62 -2.55
N THR A 694 -27.76 13.26 -1.89
CA THR A 694 -27.51 14.35 -0.94
C THR A 694 -28.04 13.98 0.43
N VAL A 695 -27.23 14.25 1.46
CA VAL A 695 -27.58 14.00 2.86
C VAL A 695 -27.25 15.25 3.67
N GLY A 696 -28.24 15.75 4.40
CA GLY A 696 -28.11 16.96 5.20
C GLY A 696 -29.30 17.17 6.13
N GLY A 697 -29.06 17.79 7.27
CA GLY A 697 -30.11 18.02 8.28
C GLY A 697 -30.74 16.72 8.75
N TRP A 698 -32.06 16.58 8.58
CA TRP A 698 -32.84 15.43 9.06
C TRP A 698 -33.37 14.55 7.92
N ASN A 699 -32.96 14.78 6.67
CA ASN A 699 -33.46 14.01 5.53
C ASN A 699 -32.35 13.73 4.50
N LEU A 700 -32.65 12.84 3.56
CA LEU A 700 -31.82 12.54 2.40
C LEU A 700 -32.64 12.77 1.13
N ALA A 701 -31.94 13.02 0.02
CA ALA A 701 -32.56 13.10 -1.28
C ALA A 701 -31.68 12.49 -2.38
N ILE A 702 -32.32 11.89 -3.38
CA ILE A 702 -31.68 11.33 -4.57
C ILE A 702 -32.11 12.17 -5.78
N TRP A 703 -31.15 12.53 -6.62
CA TRP A 703 -31.30 13.42 -7.75
C TRP A 703 -30.85 12.74 -9.03
N LYS A 704 -31.40 13.19 -10.16
CA LYS A 704 -30.96 12.78 -11.49
C LYS A 704 -30.48 13.99 -12.30
N GLU A 705 -29.31 13.87 -12.90
CA GLU A 705 -28.74 14.87 -13.78
C GLU A 705 -29.68 15.10 -14.99
N GLY A 706 -30.00 16.37 -15.25
CA GLY A 706 -30.91 16.75 -16.34
C GLY A 706 -32.39 16.86 -15.92
N VAL A 707 -32.78 16.35 -14.74
CA VAL A 707 -34.14 16.49 -14.21
C VAL A 707 -34.23 17.71 -13.29
N MET A 708 -34.93 18.75 -13.72
CA MET A 708 -35.02 20.02 -12.99
C MET A 708 -36.27 20.15 -12.11
N PHE A 709 -37.18 19.16 -12.14
CA PHE A 709 -38.48 19.23 -11.48
C PHE A 709 -38.44 18.92 -9.96
N GLY A 710 -37.32 18.39 -9.46
CA GLY A 710 -37.16 18.02 -8.05
C GLY A 710 -36.30 16.77 -7.85
N PRO A 711 -36.11 16.33 -6.60
CA PRO A 711 -35.46 15.05 -6.30
C PRO A 711 -36.35 13.88 -6.73
N LEU A 712 -35.73 12.77 -7.17
CA LEU A 712 -36.40 11.51 -7.47
C LEU A 712 -36.98 10.86 -6.21
N LEU A 713 -36.20 10.89 -5.14
CA LEU A 713 -36.60 10.38 -3.83
C LEU A 713 -36.22 11.42 -2.80
N GLN A 714 -37.14 11.72 -1.90
CA GLN A 714 -36.90 12.53 -0.71
C GLN A 714 -37.41 11.74 0.48
N SER A 715 -36.53 11.45 1.44
CA SER A 715 -36.96 10.74 2.64
C SER A 715 -37.80 11.62 3.55
N CYS A 716 -38.58 10.97 4.42
CA CYS A 716 -39.16 11.63 5.58
C CYS A 716 -38.05 12.09 6.57
N CYS A 717 -38.44 12.93 7.52
CA CYS A 717 -37.54 13.36 8.59
C CYS A 717 -37.15 12.17 9.47
N ALA A 718 -35.85 11.94 9.58
CA ALA A 718 -35.23 10.95 10.44
C ALA A 718 -35.46 11.28 11.93
N PRO A 719 -35.31 10.32 12.85
CA PRO A 719 -35.43 10.58 14.30
C PRO A 719 -34.29 11.45 14.85
N LYS A 720 -33.15 11.49 14.16
CA LYS A 720 -31.94 12.26 14.49
C LYS A 720 -31.30 12.80 13.22
N ARG A 721 -30.43 13.80 13.36
CA ARG A 721 -29.74 14.43 12.23
C ARG A 721 -28.78 13.47 11.56
N TYR A 722 -28.73 13.55 10.23
CA TYR A 722 -27.76 12.86 9.42
C TYR A 722 -26.49 13.70 9.29
N THR A 723 -25.36 13.03 9.46
CA THR A 723 -24.05 13.68 9.58
C THR A 723 -23.08 13.25 8.49
N SER A 724 -23.30 12.09 7.89
CA SER A 724 -22.51 11.61 6.75
C SER A 724 -23.31 10.58 5.94
N GLY A 725 -22.96 10.41 4.67
CA GLY A 725 -23.53 9.38 3.81
C GLY A 725 -22.52 8.86 2.80
N HIS A 726 -22.72 7.63 2.34
CA HIS A 726 -21.95 7.08 1.24
C HIS A 726 -22.69 5.98 0.48
N TRP A 727 -22.58 5.96 -0.85
CA TRP A 727 -23.03 4.84 -1.67
C TRP A 727 -22.25 3.56 -1.39
N SER A 728 -22.89 2.39 -1.51
CA SER A 728 -22.15 1.13 -1.61
C SER A 728 -21.29 1.13 -2.87
N LEU A 729 -20.11 0.52 -2.79
CA LEU A 729 -19.18 0.41 -3.93
C LEU A 729 -19.47 -0.83 -4.79
N THR A 730 -20.34 -1.73 -4.33
CA THR A 730 -20.57 -3.04 -4.95
C THR A 730 -22.02 -3.35 -5.25
N ARG A 731 -22.96 -2.79 -4.48
CA ARG A 731 -24.41 -2.89 -4.74
C ARG A 731 -25.01 -1.54 -5.19
N PRO A 732 -25.70 -1.47 -6.33
CA PRO A 732 -26.22 -0.21 -6.87
C PRO A 732 -27.43 0.37 -6.12
N GLY A 733 -28.21 -0.45 -5.43
CA GLY A 733 -29.39 -0.02 -4.68
C GLY A 733 -29.12 0.36 -3.22
N VAL A 734 -27.87 0.22 -2.75
CA VAL A 734 -27.53 0.30 -1.33
C VAL A 734 -26.68 1.53 -1.01
N PHE A 735 -27.02 2.21 0.09
CA PHE A 735 -26.20 3.29 0.64
C PHE A 735 -26.27 3.33 2.17
N TYR A 736 -25.24 3.90 2.78
CA TYR A 736 -25.03 3.96 4.23
C TYR A 736 -25.13 5.42 4.69
N ILE A 737 -25.80 5.65 5.82
CA ILE A 737 -25.96 6.99 6.41
C ILE A 737 -25.59 6.95 7.89
N GLY A 738 -24.75 7.89 8.30
CA GLY A 738 -24.36 8.09 9.70
C GLY A 738 -25.25 9.12 10.38
N ARG A 739 -25.57 8.86 11.65
CA ARG A 739 -26.38 9.73 12.50
C ARG A 739 -25.57 10.39 13.61
N GLU A 740 -26.14 11.45 14.16
CA GLU A 740 -25.61 12.18 15.33
C GLU A 740 -25.60 11.33 16.62
N ASP A 741 -26.41 10.29 16.72
CA ASP A 741 -26.50 9.40 17.90
C ASP A 741 -25.65 8.13 17.80
N GLY A 742 -24.80 8.01 16.76
CA GLY A 742 -23.86 6.90 16.61
C GLY A 742 -24.42 5.66 15.90
N TYR A 743 -25.60 5.79 15.32
CA TYR A 743 -26.20 4.77 14.48
C TYR A 743 -25.84 4.93 13.01
N ILE A 744 -25.70 3.80 12.31
CA ILE A 744 -25.70 3.75 10.85
C ILE A 744 -27.03 3.19 10.36
N ASP A 745 -27.66 3.95 9.47
CA ASP A 745 -28.84 3.55 8.72
C ASP A 745 -28.39 3.02 7.35
N ILE A 746 -28.77 1.79 7.05
CA ILE A 746 -28.50 1.08 5.80
C ILE A 746 -29.79 1.09 4.99
N TRP A 747 -29.72 1.69 3.81
CA TRP A 747 -30.84 1.77 2.88
C TRP A 747 -30.63 0.78 1.76
N ASP A 748 -31.64 -0.03 1.47
CA ASP A 748 -31.74 -0.86 0.26
C ASP A 748 -33.02 -0.46 -0.48
N LEU A 749 -32.86 0.24 -1.61
CA LEU A 749 -33.98 0.79 -2.39
C LEU A 749 -34.89 -0.29 -3.00
N LEU A 750 -34.42 -1.54 -3.12
CA LEU A 750 -35.26 -2.64 -3.59
C LEU A 750 -36.10 -3.26 -2.46
N GLU A 751 -35.66 -3.11 -1.21
CA GLU A 751 -36.40 -3.61 -0.05
C GLU A 751 -37.38 -2.55 0.48
N LYS A 752 -36.87 -1.36 0.82
CA LYS A 752 -37.66 -0.26 1.40
C LYS A 752 -37.16 1.10 0.91
N THR A 753 -38.10 1.93 0.47
CA THR A 753 -37.83 3.30 -0.01
C THR A 753 -38.27 4.40 0.95
N HIS A 754 -39.14 4.10 1.93
CA HIS A 754 -39.73 5.08 2.84
C HIS A 754 -39.03 5.13 4.21
N GLU A 755 -38.28 4.08 4.56
CA GLU A 755 -37.52 3.94 5.81
C GLU A 755 -36.24 3.12 5.53
N PRO A 756 -35.20 3.23 6.37
CA PRO A 756 -34.01 2.40 6.22
C PRO A 756 -34.35 0.91 6.37
N ALA A 757 -33.67 0.06 5.60
CA ALA A 757 -33.81 -1.39 5.69
C ALA A 757 -33.32 -1.91 7.05
N GLN A 758 -32.20 -1.37 7.52
CA GLN A 758 -31.58 -1.72 8.79
C GLN A 758 -30.94 -0.51 9.46
N SER A 759 -31.07 -0.41 10.78
CA SER A 759 -30.36 0.58 11.60
C SER A 759 -29.56 -0.14 12.67
N GLN A 760 -28.26 0.18 12.77
CA GLN A 760 -27.35 -0.45 13.72
C GLN A 760 -26.58 0.58 14.53
N ASN A 761 -26.50 0.36 15.85
CA ASN A 761 -25.68 1.16 16.74
C ASN A 761 -24.21 0.69 16.65
N ILE A 762 -23.29 1.63 16.43
CA ILE A 762 -21.85 1.36 16.40
C ILE A 762 -21.14 2.07 17.55
N CYS A 763 -21.50 3.33 17.78
CA CYS A 763 -20.90 4.14 18.82
C CYS A 763 -21.93 4.94 19.61
N ILE A 764 -21.51 5.52 20.73
CA ILE A 764 -22.38 6.33 21.60
C ILE A 764 -22.40 7.82 21.21
N THR A 765 -21.64 8.20 20.17
CA THR A 765 -21.41 9.61 19.80
C THR A 765 -21.73 9.87 18.34
N MET A 766 -21.70 11.13 17.93
CA MET A 766 -21.89 11.52 16.54
C MET A 766 -20.86 10.86 15.61
N ILE A 767 -21.35 10.21 14.57
CA ILE A 767 -20.52 9.76 13.45
C ILE A 767 -20.14 10.98 12.63
N THR A 768 -18.86 11.21 12.43
CA THR A 768 -18.35 12.36 11.68
C THR A 768 -18.16 12.04 10.20
N CYS A 769 -17.77 10.81 9.87
CA CYS A 769 -17.57 10.39 8.48
C CYS A 769 -17.73 8.87 8.30
N ILE A 770 -18.13 8.48 7.09
CA ILE A 770 -18.28 7.09 6.66
C ILE A 770 -17.57 6.90 5.32
N LYS A 771 -16.74 5.85 5.22
CA LYS A 771 -16.07 5.45 3.98
C LYS A 771 -16.04 3.93 3.80
N PRO A 772 -16.88 3.37 2.92
CA PRO A 772 -16.76 1.97 2.51
C PRO A 772 -15.54 1.76 1.62
N TRP A 773 -15.03 0.53 1.61
CA TRP A 773 -13.87 0.13 0.84
C TRP A 773 -13.86 -1.36 0.54
N THR A 774 -13.47 -1.70 -0.68
CA THR A 774 -13.40 -3.07 -1.17
C THR A 774 -12.00 -3.64 -0.94
N PHE A 775 -11.84 -4.50 0.06
CA PHE A 775 -10.57 -5.16 0.36
C PHE A 775 -10.30 -6.30 -0.63
N THR A 776 -11.26 -7.20 -0.79
CA THR A 776 -11.26 -8.28 -1.79
C THR A 776 -12.64 -8.40 -2.42
N ALA A 777 -12.80 -9.27 -3.43
CA ALA A 777 -14.11 -9.54 -4.02
C ALA A 777 -15.12 -10.10 -3.01
N LYS A 778 -14.64 -10.79 -1.96
CA LYS A 778 -15.48 -11.40 -0.93
C LYS A 778 -15.61 -10.58 0.36
N GLN A 779 -14.65 -9.70 0.62
CA GLN A 779 -14.56 -8.96 1.88
C GLN A 779 -14.52 -7.46 1.65
N GLN A 780 -15.41 -6.75 2.33
CA GLN A 780 -15.56 -5.30 2.25
C GLN A 780 -15.61 -4.71 3.64
N PHE A 781 -15.04 -3.53 3.80
CA PHE A 781 -15.00 -2.82 5.07
C PHE A 781 -15.69 -1.47 4.95
N ILE A 782 -16.17 -0.95 6.07
CA ILE A 782 -16.65 0.41 6.22
C ILE A 782 -15.92 1.05 7.39
N ALA A 783 -15.23 2.16 7.11
CA ALA A 783 -14.62 2.99 8.12
C ALA A 783 -15.61 4.02 8.61
N VAL A 784 -15.73 4.14 9.93
CA VAL A 784 -16.64 5.03 10.63
C VAL A 784 -15.82 5.85 11.63
N GLY A 785 -15.77 7.16 11.43
CA GLY A 785 -15.08 8.08 12.33
C GLY A 785 -16.02 8.63 13.39
N ASP A 786 -15.54 8.72 14.62
CA ASP A 786 -16.30 9.20 15.76
C ASP A 786 -15.89 10.61 16.20
N TYR A 787 -16.83 11.29 16.85
CA TYR A 787 -16.60 12.58 17.48
C TYR A 787 -15.61 12.52 18.66
N TYR A 788 -15.38 11.35 19.26
CA TYR A 788 -14.39 11.15 20.32
C TYR A 788 -13.00 10.73 19.82
N GLY A 789 -12.77 10.74 18.51
CA GLY A 789 -11.43 10.48 17.96
C GLY A 789 -11.13 9.02 17.68
N THR A 790 -12.12 8.13 17.84
CA THR A 790 -12.02 6.71 17.47
C THR A 790 -12.37 6.51 16.00
N LEU A 791 -11.62 5.63 15.34
CA LEU A 791 -11.96 5.10 14.03
C LEU A 791 -12.39 3.65 14.17
N HIS A 792 -13.65 3.36 13.84
CA HIS A 792 -14.19 2.00 13.81
C HIS A 792 -14.13 1.43 12.39
N ILE A 793 -13.58 0.23 12.22
CA ILE A 793 -13.60 -0.53 10.97
C ILE A 793 -14.57 -1.69 11.15
N LEU A 794 -15.62 -1.69 10.33
CA LEU A 794 -16.63 -2.74 10.34
C LEU A 794 -16.59 -3.53 9.02
N GLU A 795 -16.78 -4.83 9.09
CA GLU A 795 -16.95 -5.70 7.94
C GLU A 795 -18.40 -5.63 7.44
N ILE A 796 -18.56 -5.40 6.14
CA ILE A 796 -19.85 -5.39 5.46
C ILE A 796 -20.24 -6.84 5.14
N PRO A 797 -21.41 -7.32 5.60
CA PRO A 797 -21.82 -8.70 5.37
C PRO A 797 -22.08 -8.99 3.89
N TRP A 798 -22.10 -10.28 3.57
CA TRP A 798 -22.30 -10.78 2.19
C TRP A 798 -23.59 -10.23 1.56
N THR A 799 -24.68 -10.18 2.32
CA THR A 799 -26.01 -9.69 1.88
C THR A 799 -26.00 -8.23 1.40
N LEU A 800 -25.14 -7.39 1.96
CA LEU A 800 -25.01 -5.97 1.62
C LEU A 800 -23.91 -5.70 0.59
N SER A 801 -23.08 -6.70 0.28
CA SER A 801 -21.92 -6.58 -0.61
C SER A 801 -22.11 -7.31 -1.96
N HIS A 802 -22.94 -8.36 -2.02
CA HIS A 802 -23.21 -9.10 -3.25
C HIS A 802 -24.47 -8.60 -3.95
N PRO A 803 -24.34 -8.03 -5.16
CA PRO A 803 -25.50 -7.60 -5.93
C PRO A 803 -26.27 -8.78 -6.52
N SER A 804 -27.58 -8.63 -6.66
CA SER A 804 -28.38 -9.56 -7.47
C SER A 804 -28.10 -9.38 -8.97
N THR A 805 -28.26 -10.43 -9.77
CA THR A 805 -27.89 -10.45 -11.20
C THR A 805 -28.52 -9.32 -12.02
N ASN A 806 -29.76 -8.93 -11.72
CA ASN A 806 -30.50 -7.87 -12.42
C ASN A 806 -30.71 -6.60 -11.56
N GLU A 807 -29.92 -6.40 -10.51
CA GLU A 807 -30.12 -5.29 -9.56
C GLU A 807 -30.01 -3.92 -10.23
N ALA A 808 -28.96 -3.73 -11.03
CA ALA A 808 -28.68 -2.46 -11.69
C ALA A 808 -29.80 -2.06 -12.66
N SER A 809 -30.26 -3.01 -13.48
CA SER A 809 -31.38 -2.77 -14.40
C SER A 809 -32.69 -2.45 -13.64
N SER A 810 -32.94 -3.14 -12.52
CA SER A 810 -34.14 -2.94 -11.70
C SER A 810 -34.16 -1.56 -11.03
N ILE A 811 -33.03 -1.13 -10.45
CA ILE A 811 -32.88 0.20 -9.85
C ILE A 811 -32.96 1.29 -10.93
N ASN A 812 -32.38 1.09 -12.11
CA ASN A 812 -32.52 2.05 -13.19
C ASN A 812 -33.99 2.19 -13.62
N HIS A 813 -34.73 1.07 -13.74
CA HIS A 813 -36.16 1.10 -14.02
C HIS A 813 -36.95 1.86 -12.95
N TYR A 814 -36.60 1.69 -11.67
CA TYR A 814 -37.17 2.48 -10.58
C TYR A 814 -36.96 3.98 -10.80
N PHE A 815 -35.72 4.41 -11.09
CA PHE A 815 -35.43 5.83 -11.33
C PHE A 815 -36.17 6.38 -12.56
N GLU A 816 -36.22 5.64 -13.66
CA GLU A 816 -36.99 6.05 -14.86
C GLU A 816 -38.48 6.22 -14.57
N ARG A 817 -39.06 5.35 -13.74
CA ARG A 817 -40.45 5.45 -13.30
C ARG A 817 -40.67 6.71 -12.46
N GLU A 818 -39.76 7.03 -11.54
CA GLU A 818 -39.87 8.25 -10.74
C GLU A 818 -39.69 9.53 -11.57
N VAL A 819 -38.84 9.51 -12.59
CA VAL A 819 -38.74 10.64 -13.55
C VAL A 819 -40.09 10.91 -14.21
N LYS A 820 -40.74 9.88 -14.75
CA LYS A 820 -42.07 10.00 -15.37
C LYS A 820 -43.12 10.47 -14.36
N HIS A 821 -43.01 10.00 -13.11
CA HIS A 821 -43.91 10.41 -12.04
C HIS A 821 -43.76 11.91 -11.71
N LEU A 822 -42.53 12.42 -11.60
CA LEU A 822 -42.26 13.86 -11.41
C LEU A 822 -42.78 14.71 -12.56
N GLU A 823 -42.56 14.28 -13.81
CA GLU A 823 -43.10 14.96 -15.00
C GLU A 823 -44.63 15.05 -14.94
N TYR A 824 -45.30 13.95 -14.58
CA TYR A 824 -46.75 13.92 -14.39
C TYR A 824 -47.20 14.85 -13.25
N MET A 825 -46.51 14.85 -12.11
CA MET A 825 -46.82 15.73 -10.98
C MET A 825 -46.69 17.21 -11.36
N GLU A 826 -45.65 17.57 -12.10
CA GLU A 826 -45.44 18.94 -12.56
C GLU A 826 -46.53 19.37 -13.56
N GLN A 827 -46.90 18.50 -14.50
CA GLN A 827 -48.04 18.76 -15.40
C GLN A 827 -49.35 18.97 -14.61
N ARG A 828 -49.61 18.12 -13.60
CA ARG A 828 -50.79 18.27 -12.72
C ARG A 828 -50.74 19.54 -11.88
N LYS A 829 -49.56 19.97 -11.44
CA LYS A 829 -49.38 21.24 -10.71
C LYS A 829 -49.74 22.43 -11.59
N LYS A 830 -49.27 22.46 -12.84
CA LYS A 830 -49.62 23.50 -13.82
C LYS A 830 -51.12 23.55 -14.08
N ILE A 831 -51.77 22.40 -14.25
CA ILE A 831 -53.23 22.30 -14.40
C ILE A 831 -53.95 22.89 -13.17
N ARG A 832 -53.57 22.48 -11.95
CA ARG A 832 -54.18 23.00 -10.72
C ARG A 832 -53.94 24.50 -10.52
N GLU A 833 -52.79 25.01 -10.92
CA GLU A 833 -52.50 26.44 -10.85
C GLU A 833 -53.38 27.22 -11.83
N GLN A 834 -53.58 26.68 -13.04
CA GLN A 834 -54.50 27.25 -14.01
C GLN A 834 -55.95 27.22 -13.50
N GLU A 835 -56.43 26.08 -12.98
CA GLU A 835 -57.75 25.97 -12.34
C GLU A 835 -57.92 26.96 -11.18
N ARG A 836 -56.87 27.15 -10.36
CA ARG A 836 -56.88 28.13 -9.27
C ARG A 836 -56.95 29.57 -9.80
N LYS A 837 -56.21 29.90 -10.87
CA LYS A 837 -56.26 31.22 -11.53
C LYS A 837 -57.63 31.48 -12.15
N GLU A 838 -58.21 30.48 -12.80
CA GLU A 838 -59.57 30.56 -13.37
C GLU A 838 -60.62 30.74 -12.27
N MET A 839 -60.57 29.95 -11.19
CA MET A 839 -61.44 30.14 -10.03
C MET A 839 -61.25 31.49 -9.33
N ALA A 840 -60.01 32.00 -9.26
CA ALA A 840 -59.73 33.32 -8.70
C ALA A 840 -60.32 34.43 -9.59
N LEU A 841 -60.15 34.33 -10.91
CA LEU A 841 -60.76 35.23 -11.88
C LEU A 841 -62.29 35.19 -11.81
N GLU A 842 -62.89 34.01 -11.65
CA GLU A 842 -64.33 33.88 -11.41
C GLU A 842 -64.77 34.50 -10.08
N ARG A 843 -64.00 34.34 -9.00
CA ARG A 843 -64.28 35.00 -7.71
C ARG A 843 -64.18 36.52 -7.82
N GLU A 844 -63.23 37.05 -8.58
CA GLU A 844 -63.14 38.49 -8.81
C GLU A 844 -64.30 39.00 -9.68
N LYS A 845 -64.66 38.28 -10.74
CA LYS A 845 -65.88 38.57 -11.53
C LYS A 845 -67.15 38.55 -10.67
N LYS A 846 -67.22 37.68 -9.64
CA LYS A 846 -68.31 37.65 -8.66
C LYS A 846 -68.24 38.80 -7.65
N LYS A 847 -67.05 39.27 -7.26
CA LYS A 847 -66.86 40.44 -6.37
C LYS A 847 -67.12 41.79 -7.05
N VAL A 848 -66.93 41.90 -8.36
CA VAL A 848 -67.17 43.12 -9.16
C VAL A 848 -68.67 43.34 -9.46
N LYS A 849 -69.57 42.42 -9.07
CA LYS A 849 -71.00 42.72 -9.03
C LYS A 849 -71.36 43.42 -7.71
N PRO A 850 -71.53 44.75 -7.66
CA PRO A 850 -72.09 45.38 -6.48
C PRO A 850 -73.50 44.83 -6.25
N HIS A 851 -73.71 44.25 -5.08
CA HIS A 851 -74.98 43.69 -4.65
C HIS A 851 -75.95 44.86 -4.33
N GLN A 852 -76.65 45.34 -5.34
CA GLN A 852 -78.00 45.88 -5.23
C GLN A 852 -78.82 45.32 -6.39
N LYS A 853 -79.06 44.01 -6.38
CA LYS A 853 -80.18 43.46 -7.16
C LYS A 853 -81.47 43.94 -6.48
N GLY A 854 -82.36 44.58 -7.24
CA GLY A 854 -83.69 44.93 -6.74
C GLY A 854 -84.43 43.68 -6.27
N LYS A 855 -85.30 43.82 -5.26
CA LYS A 855 -86.07 42.71 -4.64
C LYS A 855 -86.71 41.78 -5.69
N ASP A 856 -87.21 42.36 -6.77
CA ASP A 856 -87.90 41.66 -7.86
C ASP A 856 -86.97 40.73 -8.67
N GLN A 857 -85.69 41.09 -8.82
CA GLN A 857 -84.71 40.26 -9.52
C GLN A 857 -84.25 39.08 -8.66
N LEU A 858 -84.29 39.23 -7.34
CA LEU A 858 -83.96 38.16 -6.40
C LEU A 858 -85.11 37.14 -6.32
N GLU A 859 -86.36 37.60 -6.35
CA GLU A 859 -87.55 36.74 -6.44
C GLU A 859 -87.62 35.99 -7.78
N ALA A 860 -87.27 36.64 -8.89
CA ALA A 860 -87.22 35.98 -10.20
C ALA A 860 -86.14 34.89 -10.26
N ASP A 861 -84.94 35.16 -9.75
CA ASP A 861 -83.85 34.17 -9.68
C ASP A 861 -84.23 32.99 -8.75
N LEU A 862 -84.80 33.27 -7.57
CA LEU A 862 -85.31 32.23 -6.66
C LEU A 862 -86.40 31.37 -7.29
N LYS A 863 -87.27 31.97 -8.10
CA LYS A 863 -88.32 31.25 -8.82
C LYS A 863 -87.75 30.35 -9.91
N MET A 864 -86.78 30.83 -10.69
CA MET A 864 -86.10 30.00 -11.69
C MET A 864 -85.30 28.86 -11.06
N ASP A 865 -84.59 29.12 -9.95
CA ASP A 865 -83.85 28.09 -9.21
C ASP A 865 -84.82 27.02 -8.67
N TYR A 866 -85.98 27.44 -8.15
CA TYR A 866 -87.03 26.54 -7.67
C TYR A 866 -87.66 25.71 -8.81
N GLU A 867 -87.89 26.31 -9.98
CA GLU A 867 -88.34 25.59 -11.17
C GLU A 867 -87.31 24.57 -11.65
N SER A 868 -86.01 24.91 -11.64
CA SER A 868 -84.94 23.96 -11.99
C SER A 868 -84.82 22.81 -10.96
N TYR A 869 -85.05 23.10 -9.67
CA TYR A 869 -85.09 22.10 -8.62
C TYR A 869 -86.25 21.12 -8.83
N LEU A 870 -87.43 21.64 -9.17
CA LEU A 870 -88.60 20.81 -9.48
C LEU A 870 -88.39 19.94 -10.72
N GLU A 871 -87.70 20.44 -11.74
CA GLU A 871 -87.31 19.64 -12.91
C GLU A 871 -86.29 18.56 -12.55
N LEU A 872 -85.27 18.90 -11.76
CA LEU A 872 -84.27 17.94 -11.28
C LEU A 872 -84.94 16.85 -10.44
N GLU A 873 -85.81 17.23 -9.50
CA GLU A 873 -86.58 16.32 -8.65
C GLU A 873 -87.45 15.38 -9.49
N LYS A 874 -88.18 15.90 -10.49
CA LYS A 874 -88.94 15.06 -11.44
C LYS A 874 -88.04 14.09 -12.20
N THR A 875 -86.88 14.55 -12.66
CA THR A 875 -85.92 13.73 -13.41
C THR A 875 -85.34 12.62 -12.53
N VAL A 876 -85.02 12.95 -11.27
CA VAL A 876 -84.55 11.99 -10.26
C VAL A 876 -85.64 10.98 -9.91
N LEU A 877 -86.88 11.42 -9.69
CA LEU A 877 -88.01 10.55 -9.37
C LEU A 877 -88.39 9.62 -10.55
N LEU A 878 -88.24 10.09 -11.79
CA LEU A 878 -88.34 9.25 -12.99
C LEU A 878 -87.19 8.23 -13.06
N SER A 879 -85.95 8.64 -12.79
CA SER A 879 -84.78 7.75 -12.80
C SER A 879 -84.84 6.67 -11.71
N LEU A 880 -85.48 6.97 -10.57
CA LEU A 880 -85.71 6.04 -9.46
C LEU A 880 -86.95 5.17 -9.67
N GLY A 881 -87.68 5.33 -10.79
CA GLY A 881 -88.85 4.53 -11.13
C GLY A 881 -90.07 4.77 -10.23
N LEU A 882 -90.05 5.84 -9.42
CA LEU A 882 -91.12 6.19 -8.46
C LEU A 882 -92.28 6.93 -9.13
N ILE A 883 -92.07 7.48 -10.34
CA ILE A 883 -93.10 8.11 -11.19
C ILE A 883 -93.09 7.45 -12.56
N LYS A 884 -94.26 7.08 -13.10
CA LYS A 884 -94.41 6.55 -14.46
C LYS A 884 -94.69 7.71 -15.43
N ALA A 885 -94.05 7.70 -16.59
CA ALA A 885 -94.14 8.76 -17.62
C ALA A 885 -95.55 9.03 -18.19
N THR A 886 -96.58 8.29 -17.75
CA THR A 886 -97.96 8.40 -18.25
C THR A 886 -98.81 9.46 -17.54
N ASP A 887 -98.33 10.09 -16.47
CA ASP A 887 -99.13 11.06 -15.68
C ASP A 887 -98.93 12.53 -16.10
N THR A 888 -98.32 12.81 -17.25
CA THR A 888 -98.19 14.18 -17.77
C THR A 888 -99.34 14.54 -18.72
N LEU A 889 -100.47 14.95 -18.17
CA LEU A 889 -101.45 15.81 -18.84
C LEU A 889 -101.54 17.15 -18.10
N SER A 890 -101.28 18.21 -18.85
CA SER A 890 -101.09 19.59 -18.41
C SER A 890 -102.34 20.21 -17.75
N PHE A 891 -102.18 20.73 -16.54
CA PHE A 891 -103.19 21.54 -15.83
C PHE A 891 -102.96 23.05 -16.12
N VAL A 892 -103.05 23.46 -17.39
CA VAL A 892 -102.96 24.90 -17.78
C VAL A 892 -104.15 25.38 -18.63
N ASP A 893 -105.14 24.52 -18.92
CA ASP A 893 -106.36 24.92 -19.66
C ASP A 893 -107.64 25.00 -18.81
N MET A 894 -107.55 25.24 -17.50
CA MET A 894 -108.72 25.68 -16.72
C MET A 894 -108.36 26.72 -15.65
N ILE A 895 -108.89 27.93 -15.90
CA ILE A 895 -109.07 29.11 -15.04
C ILE A 895 -107.97 30.17 -15.15
#